data_AF-A0A8S1WA02-F1
#
_entry.id   AF-A0A8S1WA02-F1
#
_cell.length_a   1.000
_cell.length_b   1.000
_cell.length_c   1.000
_cell.angle_alpha   90.00
_cell.angle_beta   90.00
_cell.angle_gamma   90.00
#
_symmetry.space_group_name_H-M   'P 1'
#
loop_
_entity.id
_entity.type
_entity.pdbx_description
1 polymer ?
#
loop_
_entity_poly.entity_id
_entity_poly.type
_entity_poly.pdbx_seq_one_letter_code
_entity_poly.pdbx_strand_id
1 'polypeptide(L)'
;MQQISEEFSKLSIETYTTGFIHCQEFDNHFPKKEHCENPQRTQSIDKAIQDYISSKDLNKKVEQLSQFEQCDISHLRLVHDNKYIDFVQGLFDAVGHEQNTTDFKYFDDTYLCKTSATTARKCVQAVLEGVDKILKAEWRNAFCSVRPPGHHSGHLTKPNGFCVYNNVAVAAKYAREKYNVNKIVIFDWDVHHCDGTESIFYEDPHTLVISIHRYDNGSFYPGSGDPVKIGEKDAKHKNINVGWNVKDKETAPGYDDYVYAFDRLLGPIIKDFGPDFIIISAGYDSAKGDPLGGINNTPLGYQYMTEKLQQLCPRVLAVLEGGYNLDVTAQCALATFQQLLGVPQQFPAVIKPSQCGINAVQTTVDKHKQFWTCLSSKELLEYQKQFLGETVNLISGGHLQAFQIKDNIIIKTTKKAEYQFYSTLTNLTNPYYDENKRLIKFLPKLISLDEKTCTISMENLTYGLENGSILDLKIGYKTYHPCCTQDKKEKEIKKANLCDQILMGFRAAGIKIRDQNGVLTVNKNGSEAYNWITSDQQMKDVIEQVFKSNQVEQPNREALKGCINFIQELIEALQTSKRLFRSTSILIIVDNISKKYQIKWIDFNYVMKLSEDSENPDADVDNNIIGGLKYLLSILKSIEQK
;
A
#
# COMPACT_ATOMS: atom_id res chain seq x y z
N MET A 1 14.42 32.62 11.26
CA MET A 1 14.60 31.52 10.28
C MET A 1 15.90 31.60 9.49
N GLN A 2 16.23 32.70 8.79
CA GLN A 2 17.47 32.76 8.00
C GLN A 2 18.74 32.61 8.87
N GLN A 3 18.81 33.34 10.00
CA GLN A 3 19.89 33.20 10.98
C GLN A 3 20.01 31.78 11.57
N ILE A 4 18.87 31.17 11.96
CA ILE A 4 18.83 29.79 12.47
C ILE A 4 19.30 28.80 11.39
N SER A 5 18.87 28.96 10.13
CA SER A 5 19.32 28.11 9.03
C SER A 5 20.82 28.24 8.75
N GLU A 6 21.38 29.44 8.88
CA GLU A 6 22.82 29.69 8.75
C GLU A 6 23.61 29.03 9.89
N GLU A 7 23.14 29.11 11.13
CA GLU A 7 23.75 28.42 12.27
C GLU A 7 23.68 26.89 12.12
N PHE A 8 22.54 26.36 11.67
CA PHE A 8 22.39 24.93 11.39
C PHE A 8 23.29 24.42 10.25
N SER A 9 23.53 25.24 9.22
CA SER A 9 24.41 24.85 8.11
C SER A 9 25.86 24.60 8.54
N LYS A 10 26.24 25.11 9.72
CA LYS A 10 27.57 24.91 10.32
C LYS A 10 27.68 23.63 11.15
N LEU A 11 26.57 22.94 11.45
CA LEU A 11 26.54 21.70 12.22
C LEU A 11 26.84 20.50 11.31
N SER A 12 28.10 20.04 11.29
CA SER A 12 28.47 18.77 10.62
C SER A 12 28.07 17.57 11.49
N ILE A 13 28.03 16.36 10.91
CA ILE A 13 27.75 15.13 11.68
C ILE A 13 28.77 14.89 12.81
N GLU A 14 29.96 15.48 12.69
CA GLU A 14 31.06 15.28 13.63
C GLU A 14 31.00 16.19 14.85
N THR A 15 30.26 17.31 14.78
CA THR A 15 30.32 18.39 15.78
C THR A 15 28.99 18.69 16.48
N TYR A 16 27.93 17.91 16.25
CA TYR A 16 26.59 18.20 16.80
C TYR A 16 26.24 17.37 18.03
N THR A 17 25.44 17.97 18.91
CA THR A 17 24.85 17.30 20.07
C THR A 17 23.46 16.76 19.71
N THR A 18 23.20 15.50 20.08
CA THR A 18 21.86 14.89 20.07
C THR A 18 21.28 14.96 21.48
N GLY A 19 20.07 15.49 21.61
CA GLY A 19 19.38 15.53 22.90
C GLY A 19 18.74 14.19 23.25
N PHE A 20 18.88 13.79 24.51
CA PHE A 20 18.07 12.71 25.09
C PHE A 20 17.29 13.22 26.29
N ILE A 21 15.97 13.10 26.25
CA ILE A 21 15.08 13.62 27.28
C ILE A 21 14.38 12.44 27.96
N HIS A 22 14.62 12.28 29.26
CA HIS A 22 13.94 11.30 30.10
C HIS A 22 13.98 11.74 31.56
N CYS A 23 12.85 11.71 32.25
CA CYS A 23 12.73 12.02 33.68
C CYS A 23 12.12 10.85 34.43
N GLN A 24 12.76 10.46 35.54
CA GLN A 24 12.24 9.40 36.40
C GLN A 24 10.86 9.76 37.00
N GLU A 25 10.52 11.05 37.15
CA GLU A 25 9.19 11.45 37.61
C GLU A 25 8.06 11.12 36.64
N PHE A 26 8.37 10.79 35.38
CA PHE A 26 7.37 10.27 34.46
C PHE A 26 6.82 8.91 34.91
N ASP A 27 7.61 8.14 35.66
CA ASP A 27 7.22 6.85 36.21
C ASP A 27 6.17 6.97 37.34
N ASN A 28 6.03 8.17 37.91
CA ASN A 28 5.01 8.43 38.92
C ASN A 28 3.59 8.40 38.33
N HIS A 29 3.41 8.46 37.00
CA HIS A 29 2.12 8.20 36.38
C HIS A 29 1.91 6.69 36.19
N PHE A 30 1.35 5.96 37.15
CA PHE A 30 1.27 4.49 37.06
C PHE A 30 -0.16 3.98 37.17
N PRO A 31 -0.48 2.80 36.60
CA PRO A 31 -1.80 2.21 36.68
C PRO A 31 -1.98 1.47 38.02
N LYS A 32 -3.21 1.39 38.51
CA LYS A 32 -3.56 0.58 39.71
C LYS A 32 -3.44 -0.91 39.46
N LYS A 33 -3.76 -1.34 38.23
CA LYS A 33 -3.78 -2.73 37.78
C LYS A 33 -2.76 -2.91 36.66
N GLU A 34 -2.47 -4.14 36.30
CA GLU A 34 -1.69 -4.43 35.10
C GLU A 34 -2.34 -3.75 33.88
N HIS A 35 -1.53 -3.00 33.14
CA HIS A 35 -1.95 -2.20 32.01
C HIS A 35 -0.79 -2.11 31.00
N CYS A 36 -1.11 -2.14 29.70
CA CYS A 36 -0.11 -2.10 28.65
C CYS A 36 0.69 -0.78 28.66
N GLU A 37 0.02 0.35 28.87
CA GLU A 37 0.69 1.63 29.17
C GLU A 37 1.09 1.63 30.66
N ASN A 38 2.40 1.58 30.93
CA ASN A 38 2.99 1.53 32.27
C ASN A 38 4.40 2.15 32.29
N PRO A 39 4.94 2.47 33.49
CA PRO A 39 6.27 3.07 33.64
C PRO A 39 7.44 2.27 33.04
N GLN A 40 7.34 0.93 33.02
CA GLN A 40 8.42 0.08 32.55
C GLN A 40 8.76 0.33 31.08
N ARG A 41 7.83 0.89 30.30
CA ARG A 41 8.06 1.31 28.91
C ARG A 41 9.19 2.34 28.78
N THR A 42 9.12 3.43 29.54
CA THR A 42 10.15 4.47 29.49
C THR A 42 11.42 4.04 30.21
N GLN A 43 11.31 3.21 31.25
CA GLN A 43 12.45 2.63 31.95
C GLN A 43 13.28 1.70 31.05
N SER A 44 12.62 0.85 30.23
CA SER A 44 13.34 -0.04 29.32
C SER A 44 14.05 0.73 28.20
N ILE A 45 13.42 1.79 27.69
CA ILE A 45 14.01 2.71 26.70
C ILE A 45 15.20 3.46 27.30
N ASP A 46 15.04 4.08 28.46
CA ASP A 46 16.12 4.80 29.15
C ASP A 46 17.30 3.86 29.39
N LYS A 47 17.06 2.68 29.95
CA LYS A 47 18.11 1.67 30.14
C LYS A 47 18.85 1.35 28.84
N ALA A 48 18.14 1.04 27.76
CA ALA A 48 18.76 0.68 26.49
C ALA A 48 19.61 1.82 25.89
N ILE A 49 19.13 3.05 25.99
CA ILE A 49 19.84 4.24 25.50
C ILE A 49 21.06 4.55 26.37
N GLN A 50 20.93 4.51 27.71
CA GLN A 50 22.04 4.73 28.64
C GLN A 50 23.16 3.68 28.47
N ASP A 51 22.78 2.40 28.36
CA ASP A 51 23.73 1.31 28.11
C ASP A 51 24.48 1.53 26.77
N TYR A 52 23.78 2.00 25.74
CA TYR A 52 24.39 2.32 24.45
C TYR A 52 25.33 3.53 24.54
N ILE A 53 24.91 4.63 25.17
CA ILE A 53 25.75 5.84 25.37
C ILE A 53 27.04 5.47 26.10
N SER A 54 26.91 4.69 27.18
CA SER A 54 28.05 4.26 28.01
C SER A 54 28.98 3.33 27.24
N SER A 55 28.44 2.32 26.54
CA SER A 55 29.25 1.34 25.79
C SER A 55 29.98 1.92 24.57
N LYS A 56 29.55 3.08 24.07
CA LYS A 56 30.13 3.77 22.92
C LYS A 56 30.88 5.05 23.26
N ASP A 57 30.99 5.39 24.55
CA ASP A 57 31.58 6.63 25.07
C ASP A 57 31.02 7.90 24.38
N LEU A 58 29.69 7.98 24.28
CA LEU A 58 28.98 9.05 23.58
C LEU A 58 28.65 10.26 24.46
N ASN A 59 29.21 10.35 25.68
CA ASN A 59 28.94 11.41 26.65
C ASN A 59 29.24 12.83 26.14
N LYS A 60 30.11 12.95 25.12
CA LYS A 60 30.42 14.24 24.47
C LYS A 60 29.50 14.58 23.30
N LYS A 61 28.71 13.61 22.81
CA LYS A 61 27.79 13.76 21.68
C LYS A 61 26.32 13.80 22.09
N VAL A 62 26.03 13.38 23.32
CA VAL A 62 24.68 13.37 23.88
C VAL A 62 24.62 14.29 25.08
N GLU A 63 23.63 15.18 25.08
CA GLU A 63 23.23 15.91 26.29
C GLU A 63 21.90 15.34 26.77
N GLN A 64 21.85 14.99 28.05
CA GLN A 64 20.63 14.47 28.67
C GLN A 64 19.96 15.53 29.54
N LEU A 65 18.64 15.67 29.40
CA LEU A 65 17.82 16.44 30.34
C LEU A 65 16.88 15.48 31.09
N SER A 66 16.83 15.64 32.41
CA SER A 66 16.10 14.73 33.30
C SER A 66 15.30 15.41 34.40
N GLN A 67 15.24 16.74 34.42
CA GLN A 67 14.50 17.52 35.40
C GLN A 67 13.71 18.61 34.70
N PHE A 68 12.43 18.72 35.04
CA PHE A 68 11.50 19.63 34.37
C PHE A 68 10.51 20.21 35.37
N GLU A 69 10.23 21.49 35.20
CA GLU A 69 9.08 22.14 35.83
C GLU A 69 7.78 21.80 35.09
N GLN A 70 6.64 22.11 35.69
CA GLN A 70 5.36 21.97 35.00
C GLN A 70 5.22 23.05 33.91
N CYS A 71 4.82 22.66 32.69
CA CYS A 71 4.59 23.64 31.62
C CYS A 71 3.51 24.65 32.00
N ASP A 72 3.66 25.92 31.61
CA ASP A 72 2.59 26.91 31.78
C ASP A 72 1.31 26.46 31.06
N ILE A 73 0.15 26.69 31.70
CA ILE A 73 -1.17 26.39 31.13
C ILE A 73 -1.37 27.15 29.80
N SER A 74 -0.74 28.32 29.63
CA SER A 74 -0.75 29.05 28.37
C SER A 74 -0.23 28.23 27.19
N HIS A 75 0.75 27.34 27.40
CA HIS A 75 1.23 26.43 26.35
C HIS A 75 0.21 25.35 26.00
N LEU A 76 -0.54 24.84 26.98
CA LEU A 76 -1.63 23.88 26.72
C LEU A 76 -2.76 24.53 25.91
N ARG A 77 -3.04 25.82 26.15
CA ARG A 77 -4.06 26.62 25.44
C ARG A 77 -3.77 26.85 23.96
N LEU A 78 -2.55 26.55 23.50
CA LEU A 78 -2.21 26.57 22.07
C LEU A 78 -2.98 25.52 21.27
N VAL A 79 -3.46 24.48 21.94
CA VAL A 79 -4.08 23.31 21.33
C VAL A 79 -5.40 22.95 21.99
N HIS A 80 -5.43 22.91 23.32
CA HIS A 80 -6.60 22.51 24.08
C HIS A 80 -7.41 23.74 24.48
N ASP A 81 -8.72 23.72 24.23
CA ASP A 81 -9.57 24.81 24.69
C ASP A 81 -9.71 24.83 26.22
N ASN A 82 -10.17 25.95 26.77
CA ASN A 82 -10.33 26.07 28.22
C ASN A 82 -11.30 25.02 28.78
N LYS A 83 -12.33 24.60 28.01
CA LYS A 83 -13.29 23.59 28.47
C LYS A 83 -12.61 22.24 28.69
N TYR A 84 -11.71 21.85 27.80
CA TYR A 84 -10.92 20.64 27.92
C TYR A 84 -9.96 20.72 29.10
N ILE A 85 -9.21 21.81 29.20
CA ILE A 85 -8.24 22.02 30.29
C ILE A 85 -8.96 21.99 31.66
N ASP A 86 -10.06 22.71 31.79
CA ASP A 86 -10.85 22.74 33.04
C ASP A 86 -11.46 21.36 33.35
N PHE A 87 -11.93 20.63 32.32
CA PHE A 87 -12.42 19.27 32.49
C PHE A 87 -11.32 18.34 33.02
N VAL A 88 -10.15 18.33 32.38
CA VAL A 88 -9.00 17.51 32.80
C VAL A 88 -8.50 17.91 34.18
N GLN A 89 -8.47 19.21 34.51
CA GLN A 89 -8.13 19.67 35.85
C GLN A 89 -9.13 19.15 36.89
N GLY A 90 -10.43 19.21 36.62
CA GLY A 90 -11.45 18.61 37.49
C GLY A 90 -11.30 17.09 37.64
N LEU A 91 -10.78 16.40 36.61
CA LEU A 91 -10.42 14.98 36.73
C LEU A 91 -9.25 14.78 37.67
N PHE A 92 -8.20 15.59 37.58
CA PHE A 92 -7.05 15.53 38.48
C PHE A 92 -7.43 15.81 39.92
N ASP A 93 -8.23 16.84 40.17
CA ASP A 93 -8.69 17.21 41.51
C ASP A 93 -9.49 16.05 42.15
N ALA A 94 -10.30 15.36 41.36
CA ALA A 94 -11.06 14.19 41.81
C ALA A 94 -10.18 12.98 42.19
N VAL A 95 -8.98 12.85 41.63
CA VAL A 95 -7.99 11.80 41.98
C VAL A 95 -7.07 12.24 43.12
N GLY A 96 -7.13 13.52 43.54
CA GLY A 96 -6.27 14.13 44.56
C GLY A 96 -6.90 14.43 45.92
N HIS A 97 -8.23 14.35 46.09
CA HIS A 97 -8.92 14.73 47.32
C HIS A 97 -8.92 13.65 48.43
N GLU A 98 -8.49 14.04 49.63
CA GLU A 98 -8.29 13.20 50.83
C GLU A 98 -9.56 12.60 51.48
N GLN A 99 -10.78 12.77 50.95
CA GLN A 99 -11.99 12.34 51.70
C GLN A 99 -13.06 11.52 50.95
N ASN A 100 -12.92 11.16 49.67
CA ASN A 100 -13.77 10.18 48.94
C ASN A 100 -13.29 10.10 47.47
N THR A 101 -12.95 9.02 46.77
CA THR A 101 -12.99 7.56 47.02
C THR A 101 -12.02 6.72 46.14
N THR A 102 -11.06 7.26 45.36
CA THR A 102 -10.05 6.42 44.66
C THR A 102 -8.77 7.18 44.26
N ASP A 103 -7.58 6.63 44.59
CA ASP A 103 -6.24 7.11 44.11
C ASP A 103 -6.04 7.05 42.59
N PHE A 104 -7.02 6.52 41.86
CA PHE A 104 -6.99 6.30 40.42
C PHE A 104 -8.37 6.55 39.79
N LYS A 105 -8.39 6.97 38.53
CA LYS A 105 -9.61 7.07 37.72
C LYS A 105 -9.35 6.49 36.34
N TYR A 106 -10.30 5.70 35.83
CA TYR A 106 -10.21 5.07 34.52
C TYR A 106 -11.32 5.60 33.60
N PHE A 107 -10.98 5.87 32.35
CA PHE A 107 -11.85 6.36 31.28
C PHE A 107 -11.68 5.46 30.07
N ASP A 108 -12.53 4.45 29.97
CA ASP A 108 -12.45 3.43 28.92
C ASP A 108 -11.05 2.77 28.87
N ASP A 109 -10.14 3.31 28.06
CA ASP A 109 -8.75 2.89 27.89
C ASP A 109 -7.74 3.69 28.73
N THR A 110 -8.06 4.89 29.20
CA THR A 110 -7.08 5.82 29.79
C THR A 110 -7.21 5.87 31.30
N TYR A 111 -6.08 5.79 32.03
CA TYR A 111 -6.08 5.91 33.48
C TYR A 111 -5.40 7.20 33.95
N LEU A 112 -5.79 7.68 35.13
CA LEU A 112 -5.15 8.77 35.85
C LEU A 112 -4.87 8.31 37.29
N CYS A 113 -3.78 8.80 37.89
CA CYS A 113 -3.43 8.63 39.30
C CYS A 113 -3.14 10.00 39.94
N LYS A 114 -2.91 10.03 41.26
CA LYS A 114 -2.69 11.27 42.04
C LYS A 114 -1.60 12.20 41.44
N THR A 115 -0.58 11.62 40.84
CA THR A 115 0.60 12.30 40.26
C THR A 115 0.44 12.64 38.78
N SER A 116 -0.60 12.14 38.10
CA SER A 116 -0.85 12.41 36.67
C SER A 116 -0.89 13.89 36.32
N ALA A 117 -1.43 14.74 37.20
CA ALA A 117 -1.55 16.18 36.95
C ALA A 117 -0.18 16.83 36.72
N THR A 118 0.74 16.59 37.64
CA THR A 118 2.11 17.08 37.57
C THR A 118 2.87 16.40 36.44
N THR A 119 2.79 15.07 36.33
CA THR A 119 3.52 14.30 35.32
C THR A 119 3.13 14.69 33.90
N ALA A 120 1.84 14.85 33.60
CA ALA A 120 1.38 15.25 32.26
C ALA A 120 1.88 16.64 31.85
N ARG A 121 1.92 17.61 32.78
CA ARG A 121 2.46 18.94 32.49
C ARG A 121 3.99 18.96 32.38
N LYS A 122 4.70 18.14 33.16
CA LYS A 122 6.15 17.96 33.03
C LYS A 122 6.53 17.27 31.72
N CYS A 123 5.72 16.30 31.27
CA CYS A 123 5.86 15.64 29.98
C CYS A 123 5.83 16.67 28.83
N VAL A 124 4.80 17.52 28.80
CA VAL A 124 4.72 18.61 27.82
C VAL A 124 5.93 19.54 27.92
N GLN A 125 6.32 19.99 29.12
CA GLN A 125 7.48 20.87 29.30
C GLN A 125 8.76 20.25 28.75
N ALA A 126 8.99 18.96 29.00
CA ALA A 126 10.18 18.26 28.53
C ALA A 126 10.27 18.26 27.00
N VAL A 127 9.14 18.08 26.31
CA VAL A 127 9.09 18.19 24.84
C VAL A 127 9.38 19.64 24.39
N LEU A 128 8.86 20.65 25.10
CA LEU A 128 9.13 22.06 24.79
C LEU A 128 10.59 22.46 24.99
N GLU A 129 11.28 21.91 25.99
CA GLU A 129 12.73 22.08 26.16
C GLU A 129 13.49 21.51 24.96
N GLY A 130 13.08 20.34 24.44
CA GLY A 130 13.62 19.77 23.22
C GLY A 130 13.44 20.68 22.00
N VAL A 131 12.25 21.27 21.85
CA VAL A 131 11.98 22.30 20.81
C VAL A 131 12.92 23.50 20.97
N ASP A 132 13.03 24.03 22.18
CA ASP A 132 13.89 25.17 22.50
C ASP A 132 15.35 24.89 22.12
N LYS A 133 15.90 23.76 22.58
CA LYS A 133 17.28 23.35 22.31
C LYS A 133 17.56 23.19 20.82
N ILE A 134 16.65 22.57 20.07
CA ILE A 134 16.80 22.40 18.63
C ILE A 134 16.70 23.75 17.91
N LEU A 135 15.68 24.56 18.18
CA LEU A 135 15.47 25.80 17.42
C LEU A 135 16.46 26.92 17.78
N LYS A 136 17.14 26.81 18.93
CA LYS A 136 18.31 27.63 19.30
C LYS A 136 19.65 27.08 18.75
N ALA A 137 19.61 26.01 17.97
CA ALA A 137 20.79 25.32 17.42
C ALA A 137 21.78 24.79 18.49
N GLU A 138 21.33 24.59 19.73
CA GLU A 138 22.11 23.93 20.79
C GLU A 138 22.19 22.43 20.53
N TRP A 139 21.08 21.85 20.06
CA TRP A 139 20.99 20.47 19.59
C TRP A 139 20.63 20.44 18.11
N ARG A 140 21.09 19.41 17.40
CA ARG A 140 20.63 19.18 16.03
C ARG A 140 19.24 18.59 15.99
N ASN A 141 19.01 17.62 16.87
CA ASN A 141 17.80 16.81 16.98
C ASN A 141 17.73 16.21 18.39
N ALA A 142 16.60 15.60 18.74
CA ALA A 142 16.43 14.98 20.06
C ALA A 142 15.40 13.84 20.06
N PHE A 143 15.54 12.96 21.05
CA PHE A 143 14.56 11.93 21.40
C PHE A 143 13.98 12.18 22.80
N CYS A 144 12.66 12.29 22.90
CA CYS A 144 11.91 12.49 24.15
C CYS A 144 11.23 11.19 24.57
N SER A 145 11.82 10.50 25.55
CA SER A 145 11.24 9.33 26.22
C SER A 145 10.30 9.79 27.34
N VAL A 146 9.08 10.17 26.94
CA VAL A 146 8.10 10.81 27.82
C VAL A 146 6.83 9.97 27.96
N ARG A 147 6.09 10.20 29.05
CA ARG A 147 4.76 9.63 29.28
C ARG A 147 3.95 10.50 30.24
N PRO A 148 2.62 10.62 30.09
CA PRO A 148 1.73 9.91 29.15
C PRO A 148 1.92 10.33 27.67
N PRO A 149 1.48 9.48 26.71
CA PRO A 149 1.45 9.82 25.28
C PRO A 149 0.44 10.95 24.99
N GLY A 150 0.37 11.43 23.74
CA GLY A 150 -0.40 12.62 23.38
C GLY A 150 -1.21 12.57 22.09
N HIS A 151 -0.84 11.78 21.08
CA HIS A 151 -1.34 11.96 19.72
C HIS A 151 -2.87 11.80 19.51
N HIS A 152 -3.57 11.15 20.45
CA HIS A 152 -5.03 10.99 20.44
C HIS A 152 -5.81 12.18 21.03
N SER A 153 -5.14 13.03 21.82
CA SER A 153 -5.79 14.12 22.54
C SER A 153 -6.03 15.35 21.64
N GLY A 154 -7.16 16.06 21.84
CA GLY A 154 -7.46 17.34 21.19
C GLY A 154 -8.76 17.39 20.37
N HIS A 155 -9.37 16.24 20.06
CA HIS A 155 -10.61 16.19 19.28
C HIS A 155 -11.86 15.86 20.12
N LEU A 156 -11.68 15.24 21.30
CA LEU A 156 -12.73 14.95 22.26
C LEU A 156 -12.64 15.89 23.46
N THR A 157 -13.76 16.02 24.17
CA THR A 157 -13.82 16.76 25.44
C THR A 157 -13.33 15.92 26.64
N LYS A 158 -12.60 14.83 26.41
CA LYS A 158 -12.07 13.93 27.45
C LYS A 158 -10.75 13.28 27.02
N PRO A 159 -9.90 12.80 27.95
CA PRO A 159 -8.78 11.92 27.65
C PRO A 159 -9.22 10.62 26.95
N ASN A 160 -8.38 10.10 26.06
CA ASN A 160 -8.63 8.89 25.26
C ASN A 160 -7.30 8.33 24.71
N GLY A 161 -7.25 7.02 24.44
CA GLY A 161 -6.08 6.39 23.82
C GLY A 161 -4.82 6.54 24.65
N PHE A 162 -4.96 6.45 25.98
CA PHE A 162 -3.91 6.71 26.98
C PHE A 162 -3.40 8.16 27.01
N CYS A 163 -3.91 9.05 26.15
CA CYS A 163 -3.41 10.40 25.98
C CYS A 163 -4.18 11.40 26.85
N VAL A 164 -3.44 12.30 27.50
CA VAL A 164 -4.02 13.40 28.29
C VAL A 164 -3.85 14.73 27.56
N TYR A 165 -2.63 15.17 27.30
CA TYR A 165 -2.38 16.36 26.49
C TYR A 165 -1.63 15.95 25.23
N ASN A 166 -1.97 16.59 24.11
CA ASN A 166 -1.29 16.35 22.85
C ASN A 166 0.11 17.01 22.82
N ASN A 167 1.12 16.24 23.24
CA ASN A 167 2.51 16.68 23.36
C ASN A 167 3.06 17.23 22.03
N VAL A 168 2.89 16.48 20.94
CA VAL A 168 3.42 16.80 19.61
C VAL A 168 2.73 18.03 19.01
N ALA A 169 1.40 18.15 19.17
CA ALA A 169 0.68 19.32 18.69
C ALA A 169 1.04 20.60 19.46
N VAL A 170 1.19 20.51 20.79
CA VAL A 170 1.62 21.64 21.62
C VAL A 170 3.02 22.08 21.22
N ALA A 171 3.93 21.13 21.00
CA ALA A 171 5.28 21.40 20.52
C ALA A 171 5.30 22.12 19.16
N ALA A 172 4.45 21.69 18.20
CA ALA A 172 4.35 22.33 16.89
C ALA A 172 3.81 23.77 16.98
N LYS A 173 2.73 24.01 17.72
CA LYS A 173 2.17 25.36 17.91
C LYS A 173 3.15 26.26 18.67
N TYR A 174 3.81 25.74 19.70
CA TYR A 174 4.82 26.47 20.47
C TYR A 174 6.03 26.85 19.61
N ALA A 175 6.55 25.93 18.78
CA ALA A 175 7.62 26.21 17.83
C ALA A 175 7.24 27.37 16.88
N ARG A 176 5.98 27.36 16.41
CA ARG A 176 5.47 28.43 15.55
C ARG A 176 5.37 29.77 16.28
N GLU A 177 4.75 29.81 17.45
CA GLU A 177 4.55 31.07 18.18
C GLU A 177 5.85 31.68 18.69
N LYS A 178 6.75 30.87 19.26
CA LYS A 178 7.98 31.36 19.88
C LYS A 178 9.10 31.62 18.87
N TYR A 179 9.24 30.79 17.84
CA TYR A 179 10.37 30.83 16.91
C TYR A 179 9.99 31.17 15.46
N ASN A 180 8.71 31.43 15.18
CA ASN A 180 8.20 31.69 13.83
C ASN A 180 8.54 30.57 12.83
N VAL A 181 8.50 29.31 13.28
CA VAL A 181 8.64 28.15 12.40
C VAL A 181 7.42 28.09 11.48
N ASN A 182 7.65 28.20 10.17
CA ASN A 182 6.58 28.31 9.19
C ASN A 182 6.04 26.92 8.83
N LYS A 183 6.87 26.07 8.22
CA LYS A 183 6.44 24.75 7.73
C LYS A 183 6.84 23.63 8.68
N ILE A 184 5.87 22.96 9.29
CA ILE A 184 6.12 21.85 10.23
C ILE A 184 5.58 20.56 9.63
N VAL A 185 6.36 19.48 9.70
CA VAL A 185 5.85 18.13 9.45
C VAL A 185 5.66 17.45 10.79
N ILE A 186 4.47 16.89 10.99
CA ILE A 186 4.21 15.92 12.04
C ILE A 186 4.12 14.55 11.36
N PHE A 187 5.10 13.69 11.63
CA PHE A 187 5.19 12.36 11.06
C PHE A 187 4.85 11.32 12.13
N ASP A 188 3.69 10.70 12.00
CA ASP A 188 3.20 9.69 12.92
C ASP A 188 3.33 8.29 12.31
N TRP A 189 4.07 7.43 13.01
CA TRP A 189 4.25 6.02 12.65
C TRP A 189 3.75 5.07 13.75
N ASP A 190 3.08 5.61 14.78
CA ASP A 190 2.34 4.80 15.74
C ASP A 190 1.30 3.97 14.98
N VAL A 191 1.04 2.75 15.45
CA VAL A 191 0.12 1.86 14.73
C VAL A 191 -1.32 2.39 14.74
N HIS A 192 -1.67 3.25 15.69
CA HIS A 192 -2.97 3.88 15.79
C HIS A 192 -2.98 5.23 15.08
N HIS A 193 -4.10 5.54 14.44
CA HIS A 193 -4.28 6.83 13.79
C HIS A 193 -4.22 7.98 14.81
N CYS A 194 -3.46 9.03 14.49
CA CYS A 194 -3.28 10.22 15.33
C CYS A 194 -4.45 11.21 15.27
N ASP A 195 -5.66 10.71 15.56
CA ASP A 195 -6.93 11.43 15.39
C ASP A 195 -7.02 12.78 16.11
N GLY A 196 -6.44 12.90 17.31
CA GLY A 196 -6.27 14.18 18.00
C GLY A 196 -5.43 15.16 17.20
N THR A 197 -4.23 14.74 16.80
CA THR A 197 -3.29 15.54 16.01
C THR A 197 -3.85 15.93 14.64
N GLU A 198 -4.47 14.98 13.91
CA GLU A 198 -5.19 15.24 12.65
C GLU A 198 -6.22 16.36 12.87
N SER A 199 -7.07 16.24 13.89
CA SER A 199 -8.14 17.21 14.15
C SER A 199 -7.61 18.62 14.44
N ILE A 200 -6.51 18.75 15.18
CA ILE A 200 -5.94 20.05 15.56
C ILE A 200 -5.39 20.82 14.35
N PHE A 201 -4.84 20.10 13.37
CA PHE A 201 -4.18 20.71 12.20
C PHE A 201 -4.97 20.54 10.90
N TYR A 202 -6.20 20.02 10.95
CA TYR A 202 -6.98 19.66 9.76
C TYR A 202 -7.24 20.83 8.80
N GLU A 203 -7.24 22.05 9.31
CA GLU A 203 -7.39 23.30 8.55
C GLU A 203 -6.11 24.16 8.52
N ASP A 204 -4.96 23.65 8.98
CA ASP A 204 -3.69 24.39 9.06
C ASP A 204 -2.80 24.17 7.83
N PRO A 205 -2.69 25.14 6.90
CA PRO A 205 -1.92 24.96 5.66
C PRO A 205 -0.41 24.88 5.86
N HIS A 206 0.06 25.24 7.06
CA HIS A 206 1.46 25.33 7.44
C HIS A 206 1.96 24.09 8.21
N THR A 207 1.08 23.13 8.49
CA THR A 207 1.44 21.84 9.09
C THR A 207 1.07 20.72 8.13
N LEU A 208 2.04 19.87 7.79
CA LEU A 208 1.79 18.62 7.08
C LEU A 208 1.70 17.48 8.10
N VAL A 209 0.50 16.95 8.31
CA VAL A 209 0.25 15.78 9.18
C VAL A 209 0.28 14.52 8.31
N ILE A 210 1.12 13.57 8.70
CA ILE A 210 1.26 12.26 8.07
C ILE A 210 1.02 11.21 9.14
N SER A 211 0.12 10.26 8.87
CA SER A 211 -0.13 9.10 9.73
C SER A 211 -0.01 7.82 8.91
N ILE A 212 0.84 6.89 9.37
CA ILE A 212 0.93 5.53 8.85
C ILE A 212 0.44 4.58 9.91
N HIS A 213 -0.78 4.06 9.76
CA HIS A 213 -1.49 3.36 10.82
C HIS A 213 -2.21 2.12 10.30
N ARG A 214 -2.51 1.18 11.20
CA ARG A 214 -3.45 0.12 10.91
C ARG A 214 -4.87 0.68 10.91
N TYR A 215 -5.62 0.36 9.87
CA TYR A 215 -6.95 0.93 9.63
C TYR A 215 -8.02 -0.14 9.52
N ASP A 216 -7.75 -1.24 8.81
CA ASP A 216 -8.69 -2.35 8.58
C ASP A 216 -10.08 -1.88 8.13
N ASN A 217 -10.11 -0.91 7.21
CA ASN A 217 -11.33 -0.24 6.72
C ASN A 217 -12.18 0.38 7.85
N GLY A 218 -11.51 0.93 8.87
CA GLY A 218 -12.14 1.60 10.01
C GLY A 218 -12.55 0.65 11.14
N SER A 219 -12.21 -0.65 11.08
CA SER A 219 -12.50 -1.57 12.19
C SER A 219 -11.40 -1.61 13.25
N PHE A 220 -10.18 -1.17 12.94
CA PHE A 220 -9.10 -1.08 13.92
C PHE A 220 -9.21 0.23 14.72
N TYR A 221 -8.85 0.20 16.02
CA TYR A 221 -8.91 1.40 16.86
C TYR A 221 -8.02 2.52 16.28
N PRO A 222 -8.47 3.79 16.28
CA PRO A 222 -9.72 4.32 16.86
C PRO A 222 -10.92 4.31 15.89
N GLY A 223 -10.79 3.69 14.71
CA GLY A 223 -11.82 3.65 13.67
C GLY A 223 -11.84 4.89 12.76
N SER A 224 -10.89 5.81 12.94
CA SER A 224 -10.67 6.98 12.09
C SER A 224 -9.39 6.82 11.24
N GLY A 225 -8.99 7.86 10.51
CA GLY A 225 -7.79 7.82 9.66
C GLY A 225 -8.02 7.29 8.24
N ASP A 226 -9.22 7.51 7.68
CA ASP A 226 -9.52 7.16 6.29
C ASP A 226 -8.62 7.97 5.32
N PRO A 227 -7.98 7.34 4.31
CA PRO A 227 -7.24 8.03 3.24
C PRO A 227 -8.03 9.10 2.47
N VAL A 228 -9.37 9.13 2.53
CA VAL A 228 -10.17 10.22 1.94
C VAL A 228 -10.09 11.53 2.73
N LYS A 229 -9.66 11.48 4.00
CA LYS A 229 -9.46 12.66 4.84
C LYS A 229 -8.14 13.34 4.50
N ILE A 230 -8.24 14.39 3.71
CA ILE A 230 -7.11 15.08 3.11
C ILE A 230 -6.87 16.48 3.67
N GLY A 231 -7.59 16.89 4.72
CA GLY A 231 -7.59 18.26 5.24
C GLY A 231 -8.65 19.13 4.56
N GLU A 232 -8.93 20.28 5.17
CA GLU A 232 -9.98 21.20 4.77
C GLU A 232 -9.46 22.62 4.53
N LYS A 233 -10.29 23.45 3.89
CA LYS A 233 -9.97 24.85 3.56
C LYS A 233 -8.63 24.93 2.81
N ASP A 234 -7.74 25.81 3.26
CA ASP A 234 -6.43 26.04 2.66
C ASP A 234 -5.44 24.91 2.96
N ALA A 235 -5.76 24.02 3.91
CA ALA A 235 -4.94 22.87 4.29
C ALA A 235 -5.27 21.58 3.51
N LYS A 236 -6.06 21.68 2.44
CA LYS A 236 -6.33 20.52 1.58
C LYS A 236 -5.01 19.91 1.06
N HIS A 237 -4.89 18.60 1.19
CA HIS A 237 -3.71 17.78 0.96
C HIS A 237 -2.53 18.01 1.91
N LYS A 238 -2.76 18.66 3.07
CA LYS A 238 -1.83 18.74 4.21
C LYS A 238 -2.11 17.70 5.30
N ASN A 239 -3.12 16.86 5.12
CA ASN A 239 -3.34 15.66 5.92
C ASN A 239 -3.18 14.43 5.03
N ILE A 240 -2.32 13.49 5.41
CA ILE A 240 -2.02 12.29 4.62
C ILE A 240 -2.15 11.06 5.51
N ASN A 241 -3.17 10.26 5.21
CA ASN A 241 -3.41 8.99 5.89
C ASN A 241 -2.99 7.82 5.00
N VAL A 242 -2.11 6.96 5.52
CA VAL A 242 -1.72 5.67 4.92
C VAL A 242 -2.26 4.56 5.82
N GLY A 243 -3.48 4.13 5.53
CA GLY A 243 -4.18 3.11 6.30
C GLY A 243 -3.89 1.69 5.83
N TRP A 244 -3.21 0.89 6.64
CA TRP A 244 -3.02 -0.54 6.40
C TRP A 244 -4.31 -1.31 6.62
N ASN A 245 -4.75 -2.05 5.60
CA ASN A 245 -5.90 -2.95 5.70
C ASN A 245 -5.41 -4.39 5.79
N VAL A 246 -5.15 -4.84 7.01
CA VAL A 246 -4.55 -6.14 7.33
C VAL A 246 -5.61 -7.22 7.32
N LYS A 247 -5.49 -8.18 6.40
CA LYS A 247 -6.39 -9.35 6.33
C LYS A 247 -5.85 -10.56 7.09
N ASP A 248 -4.53 -10.69 7.14
CA ASP A 248 -3.83 -11.79 7.80
C ASP A 248 -2.58 -11.24 8.50
N LYS A 249 -2.36 -11.67 9.75
CA LYS A 249 -1.22 -11.25 10.57
C LYS A 249 0.11 -11.74 10.00
N GLU A 250 0.14 -12.90 9.34
CA GLU A 250 1.38 -13.44 8.75
C GLU A 250 1.87 -12.61 7.56
N THR A 251 0.93 -11.94 6.87
CA THR A 251 1.22 -11.05 5.73
C THR A 251 1.02 -9.58 6.07
N ALA A 252 0.93 -9.24 7.36
CA ALA A 252 0.79 -7.86 7.80
C ALA A 252 2.03 -7.03 7.39
N PRO A 253 1.83 -5.74 7.05
CA PRO A 253 2.91 -4.88 6.61
C PRO A 253 4.14 -4.91 7.51
N GLY A 254 5.33 -4.84 6.92
CA GLY A 254 6.59 -4.83 7.65
C GLY A 254 7.59 -3.85 7.06
N TYR A 255 8.87 -4.05 7.36
CA TYR A 255 9.98 -3.19 6.92
C TYR A 255 9.85 -2.71 5.46
N ASP A 256 9.65 -3.65 4.53
CA ASP A 256 9.57 -3.35 3.09
C ASP A 256 8.37 -2.46 2.72
N ASP A 257 7.24 -2.60 3.43
CA ASP A 257 6.04 -1.78 3.22
C ASP A 257 6.25 -0.33 3.69
N TYR A 258 6.90 -0.15 4.84
CA TYR A 258 7.24 1.18 5.36
C TYR A 258 8.26 1.88 4.46
N VAL A 259 9.28 1.17 3.99
CA VAL A 259 10.25 1.70 3.01
C VAL A 259 9.53 2.11 1.73
N TYR A 260 8.69 1.23 1.17
CA TYR A 260 7.95 1.52 -0.04
C TYR A 260 7.00 2.72 0.12
N ALA A 261 6.26 2.82 1.22
CA ALA A 261 5.40 3.97 1.50
C ALA A 261 6.20 5.26 1.66
N PHE A 262 7.36 5.20 2.31
CA PHE A 262 8.22 6.36 2.42
C PHE A 262 8.75 6.79 1.05
N ASP A 263 9.42 5.90 0.31
CA ASP A 263 10.10 6.24 -0.93
C ASP A 263 9.13 6.61 -2.05
N ARG A 264 8.00 5.90 -2.17
CA ARG A 264 7.04 6.14 -3.25
C ARG A 264 6.17 7.36 -3.00
N LEU A 265 5.82 7.64 -1.76
CA LEU A 265 4.74 8.57 -1.43
C LEU A 265 5.20 9.67 -0.45
N LEU A 266 5.62 9.31 0.75
CA LEU A 266 5.76 10.28 1.84
C LEU A 266 7.00 11.15 1.70
N GLY A 267 8.17 10.56 1.45
CA GLY A 267 9.43 11.26 1.24
C GLY A 267 9.36 12.32 0.13
N PRO A 268 8.83 11.98 -1.07
CA PRO A 268 8.62 12.96 -2.13
C PRO A 268 7.71 14.14 -1.74
N ILE A 269 6.64 13.88 -0.98
CA ILE A 269 5.73 14.94 -0.53
C ILE A 269 6.39 15.82 0.53
N ILE A 270 7.08 15.22 1.52
CA ILE A 270 7.81 15.96 2.55
C ILE A 270 8.89 16.84 1.91
N LYS A 271 9.61 16.31 0.93
CA LYS A 271 10.62 17.07 0.17
C LYS A 271 10.01 18.28 -0.55
N ASP A 272 8.88 18.09 -1.23
CA ASP A 272 8.18 19.15 -1.95
C ASP A 272 7.55 20.18 -1.00
N PHE A 273 7.07 19.73 0.16
CA PHE A 273 6.58 20.61 1.22
C PHE A 273 7.70 21.50 1.78
N GLY A 274 8.90 20.94 1.97
CA GLY A 274 10.10 21.64 2.42
C GLY A 274 9.98 22.10 3.88
N PRO A 275 9.95 21.18 4.86
CA PRO A 275 9.74 21.52 6.27
C PRO A 275 10.93 22.28 6.87
N ASP A 276 10.60 23.22 7.76
CA ASP A 276 11.55 23.89 8.63
C ASP A 276 11.85 23.04 9.87
N PHE A 277 10.90 22.22 10.32
CA PHE A 277 11.01 21.39 11.51
C PHE A 277 10.17 20.12 11.33
N ILE A 278 10.69 18.98 11.80
CA ILE A 278 9.98 17.70 11.79
C ILE A 278 9.80 17.24 13.24
N ILE A 279 8.56 16.93 13.61
CA ILE A 279 8.24 16.26 14.87
C ILE A 279 7.74 14.87 14.53
N ILE A 280 8.35 13.84 15.12
CA ILE A 280 7.95 12.45 14.94
C ILE A 280 7.13 12.04 16.16
N SER A 281 5.87 11.66 15.95
CA SER A 281 5.08 10.91 16.92
C SER A 281 5.59 9.46 16.90
N ALA A 282 6.51 9.16 17.82
CA ALA A 282 7.34 7.97 17.78
C ALA A 282 6.73 6.82 18.60
N GLY A 283 5.61 6.28 18.13
CA GLY A 283 5.03 5.04 18.65
C GLY A 283 5.73 3.80 18.11
N TYR A 284 5.88 2.76 18.93
CA TYR A 284 6.58 1.53 18.54
C TYR A 284 5.69 0.28 18.54
N ASP A 285 4.38 0.46 18.64
CA ASP A 285 3.38 -0.62 18.60
C ASP A 285 3.10 -1.16 17.20
N SER A 286 3.65 -0.55 16.15
CA SER A 286 3.69 -1.16 14.82
C SER A 286 4.83 -2.17 14.65
N ALA A 287 5.67 -2.35 15.67
CA ALA A 287 6.78 -3.30 15.66
C ALA A 287 6.31 -4.76 15.82
N LYS A 288 7.02 -5.67 15.13
CA LYS A 288 6.77 -7.11 15.20
C LYS A 288 6.89 -7.61 16.64
N GLY A 289 5.80 -8.19 17.14
CA GLY A 289 5.73 -8.73 18.51
C GLY A 289 5.08 -7.80 19.52
N ASP A 290 4.64 -6.61 19.12
CA ASP A 290 3.76 -5.78 19.93
C ASP A 290 2.38 -6.47 20.14
N PRO A 291 1.82 -6.43 21.36
CA PRO A 291 0.54 -7.10 21.65
C PRO A 291 -0.68 -6.43 21.03
N LEU A 292 -0.63 -5.15 20.65
CA LEU A 292 -1.79 -4.38 20.19
C LEU A 292 -1.79 -4.15 18.69
N GLY A 293 -0.66 -3.80 18.08
CA GLY A 293 -0.64 -3.32 16.69
C GLY A 293 -0.91 -4.39 15.63
N GLY A 294 -0.33 -5.58 15.76
CA GLY A 294 -0.47 -6.65 14.76
C GLY A 294 0.15 -6.32 13.40
N ILE A 295 1.21 -5.51 13.40
CA ILE A 295 2.04 -5.14 12.24
C ILE A 295 3.44 -5.75 12.45
N ASN A 296 4.16 -5.98 11.34
CA ASN A 296 5.46 -6.65 11.33
C ASN A 296 6.62 -5.69 11.03
N ASN A 297 6.52 -4.41 11.42
CA ASN A 297 7.63 -3.49 11.24
C ASN A 297 8.82 -3.91 12.13
N THR A 298 10.03 -3.51 11.78
CA THR A 298 11.24 -3.91 12.50
C THR A 298 12.01 -2.66 12.97
N PRO A 299 12.94 -2.79 13.93
CA PRO A 299 13.85 -1.70 14.29
C PRO A 299 14.50 -1.03 13.06
N LEU A 300 14.85 -1.82 12.04
CA LEU A 300 15.44 -1.33 10.79
C LEU A 300 14.50 -0.39 10.01
N GLY A 301 13.18 -0.58 10.10
CA GLY A 301 12.19 0.28 9.44
C GLY A 301 12.12 1.67 10.08
N TYR A 302 12.15 1.73 11.41
CA TYR A 302 12.24 2.99 12.13
C TYR A 302 13.57 3.70 11.86
N GLN A 303 14.68 2.95 11.76
CA GLN A 303 15.97 3.52 11.35
C GLN A 303 15.88 4.14 9.95
N TYR A 304 15.33 3.39 8.98
CA TYR A 304 15.17 3.86 7.62
C TYR A 304 14.40 5.18 7.55
N MET A 305 13.21 5.23 8.17
CA MET A 305 12.40 6.44 8.19
C MET A 305 13.09 7.60 8.89
N THR A 306 13.76 7.35 10.03
CA THR A 306 14.49 8.39 10.78
C THR A 306 15.60 9.00 9.93
N GLU A 307 16.44 8.16 9.30
CA GLU A 307 17.54 8.63 8.45
C GLU A 307 17.00 9.48 7.29
N LYS A 308 15.96 8.99 6.61
CA LYS A 308 15.35 9.72 5.49
C LYS A 308 14.72 11.04 5.91
N LEU A 309 14.05 11.09 7.06
CA LEU A 309 13.51 12.34 7.60
C LEU A 309 14.62 13.34 7.93
N GLN A 310 15.73 12.91 8.53
CA GLN A 310 16.89 13.76 8.80
C GLN A 310 17.57 14.31 7.52
N GLN A 311 17.55 13.53 6.43
CA GLN A 311 18.04 13.97 5.12
C GLN A 311 17.14 15.07 4.52
N LEU A 312 15.84 15.05 4.82
CA LEU A 312 14.88 16.06 4.36
C LEU A 312 14.89 17.32 5.23
N CYS A 313 15.06 17.17 6.54
CA CYS A 313 15.27 18.26 7.48
C CYS A 313 16.10 17.79 8.68
N PRO A 314 17.26 18.40 8.97
CA PRO A 314 18.12 17.95 10.07
C PRO A 314 17.52 18.21 11.47
N ARG A 315 16.54 19.12 11.56
CA ARG A 315 15.86 19.51 12.80
C ARG A 315 14.69 18.57 13.05
N VAL A 316 14.98 17.50 13.81
CA VAL A 316 14.03 16.43 14.11
C VAL A 316 13.84 16.31 15.62
N LEU A 317 12.60 16.28 16.08
CA LEU A 317 12.24 15.96 17.45
C LEU A 317 11.38 14.69 17.45
N ALA A 318 11.90 13.58 17.96
CA ALA A 318 11.12 12.37 18.14
C ALA A 318 10.52 12.33 19.55
N VAL A 319 9.23 12.09 19.67
CA VAL A 319 8.48 12.10 20.93
C VAL A 319 7.78 10.77 21.11
N LEU A 320 8.06 10.04 22.19
CA LEU A 320 7.48 8.73 22.44
C LEU A 320 5.94 8.78 22.53
N GLU A 321 5.27 7.88 21.81
CA GLU A 321 3.82 7.64 21.88
C GLU A 321 3.54 6.22 22.41
N GLY A 322 2.98 5.30 21.61
CA GLY A 322 2.68 3.91 21.93
C GLY A 322 3.87 2.93 21.87
N GLY A 323 3.59 1.63 21.97
CA GLY A 323 4.57 0.53 22.02
C GLY A 323 4.57 -0.18 23.37
N TYR A 324 4.12 -1.43 23.40
CA TYR A 324 3.69 -2.12 24.63
C TYR A 324 4.36 -3.47 24.86
N ASN A 325 5.17 -3.94 23.91
CA ASN A 325 6.18 -4.96 24.17
C ASN A 325 7.48 -4.26 24.64
N LEU A 326 7.84 -4.40 25.91
CA LEU A 326 8.94 -3.65 26.54
C LEU A 326 10.29 -3.83 25.81
N ASP A 327 10.61 -5.07 25.42
CA ASP A 327 11.90 -5.40 24.79
C ASP A 327 11.97 -4.84 23.38
N VAL A 328 10.92 -5.05 22.59
CA VAL A 328 10.88 -4.59 21.19
C VAL A 328 10.76 -3.06 21.13
N THR A 329 9.99 -2.45 22.05
CA THR A 329 9.87 -0.99 22.17
C THR A 329 11.23 -0.35 22.47
N ALA A 330 11.97 -0.90 23.44
CA ALA A 330 13.32 -0.41 23.75
C ALA A 330 14.29 -0.56 22.56
N GLN A 331 14.23 -1.70 21.84
CA GLN A 331 15.03 -1.92 20.64
C GLN A 331 14.71 -0.91 19.53
N CYS A 332 13.42 -0.64 19.26
CA CYS A 332 13.01 0.30 18.23
C CYS A 332 13.36 1.74 18.60
N ALA A 333 13.15 2.14 19.85
CA ALA A 333 13.53 3.45 20.36
C ALA A 333 15.05 3.69 20.30
N LEU A 334 15.85 2.69 20.70
CA LEU A 334 17.30 2.73 20.56
C LEU A 334 17.70 2.85 19.08
N ALA A 335 17.04 2.13 18.18
CA ALA A 335 17.32 2.17 16.76
C ALA A 335 17.06 3.57 16.17
N THR A 336 15.94 4.20 16.53
CA THR A 336 15.66 5.61 16.21
C THR A 336 16.74 6.54 16.75
N PHE A 337 17.13 6.38 18.03
CA PHE A 337 18.15 7.22 18.66
C PHE A 337 19.53 7.07 18.00
N GLN A 338 19.91 5.86 17.58
CA GLN A 338 21.13 5.62 16.82
C GLN A 338 21.16 6.38 15.49
N GLN A 339 20.03 6.49 14.80
CA GLN A 339 19.95 7.30 13.58
C GLN A 339 20.01 8.80 13.88
N LEU A 340 19.37 9.25 14.96
CA LEU A 340 19.51 10.64 15.41
C LEU A 340 20.97 11.04 15.66
N LEU A 341 21.76 10.11 16.21
CA LEU A 341 23.22 10.20 16.40
C LEU A 341 24.06 10.11 15.11
N GLY A 342 23.43 9.82 13.97
CA GLY A 342 24.12 9.68 12.68
C GLY A 342 24.93 8.40 12.56
N VAL A 343 24.56 7.34 13.29
CA VAL A 343 25.22 6.03 13.20
C VAL A 343 24.94 5.44 11.81
N PRO A 344 25.98 5.17 10.99
CA PRO A 344 25.78 4.62 9.66
C PRO A 344 25.03 3.29 9.71
N GLN A 345 23.98 3.17 8.90
CA GLN A 345 23.19 1.95 8.77
C GLN A 345 23.15 1.50 7.32
N GLN A 346 23.27 0.19 7.11
CA GLN A 346 23.06 -0.39 5.79
C GLN A 346 21.63 -0.90 5.70
N PHE A 347 20.97 -0.55 4.60
CA PHE A 347 19.62 -1.02 4.30
C PHE A 347 19.64 -2.00 3.13
N PRO A 348 18.76 -3.02 3.13
CA PRO A 348 18.53 -3.87 1.97
C PRO A 348 18.29 -3.05 0.70
N ALA A 349 19.03 -3.36 -0.37
CA ALA A 349 18.90 -2.68 -1.65
C ALA A 349 17.63 -3.07 -2.42
N VAL A 350 17.05 -4.22 -2.08
CA VAL A 350 15.83 -4.74 -2.69
C VAL A 350 14.81 -4.95 -1.58
N ILE A 351 13.63 -4.37 -1.77
CA ILE A 351 12.46 -4.55 -0.92
C ILE A 351 11.40 -5.36 -1.66
N LYS A 352 10.53 -6.03 -0.92
CA LYS A 352 9.37 -6.76 -1.43
C LYS A 352 8.13 -6.33 -0.63
N PRO A 353 7.57 -5.14 -0.91
CA PRO A 353 6.38 -4.67 -0.20
C PRO A 353 5.23 -5.65 -0.41
N SER A 354 4.44 -5.86 0.64
CA SER A 354 3.24 -6.68 0.59
C SER A 354 2.17 -6.06 -0.31
N GLN A 355 1.20 -6.87 -0.73
CA GLN A 355 0.04 -6.35 -1.47
C GLN A 355 -0.78 -5.35 -0.63
N CYS A 356 -0.80 -5.51 0.70
CA CYS A 356 -1.43 -4.56 1.61
C CYS A 356 -0.75 -3.18 1.50
N GLY A 357 0.58 -3.15 1.59
CA GLY A 357 1.37 -1.93 1.45
C GLY A 357 1.21 -1.29 0.08
N ILE A 358 1.29 -2.08 -1.00
CA ILE A 358 1.10 -1.58 -2.37
C ILE A 358 -0.27 -0.92 -2.54
N ASN A 359 -1.33 -1.56 -2.06
CA ASN A 359 -2.70 -1.07 -2.19
C ASN A 359 -2.96 0.20 -1.37
N ALA A 360 -2.48 0.24 -0.13
CA ALA A 360 -2.62 1.41 0.73
C ALA A 360 -1.90 2.62 0.13
N VAL A 361 -0.64 2.44 -0.29
CA VAL A 361 0.13 3.50 -0.96
C VAL A 361 -0.54 3.95 -2.25
N GLN A 362 -1.02 3.03 -3.09
CA GLN A 362 -1.72 3.40 -4.33
C GLN A 362 -3.01 4.20 -4.05
N THR A 363 -3.79 3.76 -3.06
CA THR A 363 -5.01 4.45 -2.62
C THR A 363 -4.70 5.88 -2.21
N THR A 364 -3.68 6.08 -1.38
CA THR A 364 -3.27 7.43 -0.95
C THR A 364 -2.68 8.25 -2.10
N VAL A 365 -1.85 7.67 -2.98
CA VAL A 365 -1.36 8.34 -4.20
C VAL A 365 -2.52 8.85 -5.04
N ASP A 366 -3.58 8.07 -5.25
CA ASP A 366 -4.72 8.47 -6.06
C ASP A 366 -5.48 9.67 -5.49
N LYS A 367 -5.48 9.85 -4.17
CA LYS A 367 -6.08 11.02 -3.49
C LYS A 367 -5.21 12.26 -3.60
N HIS A 368 -3.90 12.11 -3.65
CA HIS A 368 -2.95 13.22 -3.50
C HIS A 368 -2.23 13.65 -4.80
N LYS A 369 -2.15 12.78 -5.82
CA LYS A 369 -1.35 13.01 -7.05
C LYS A 369 -1.73 14.23 -7.88
N GLN A 370 -2.96 14.73 -7.75
CA GLN A 370 -3.41 15.93 -8.44
C GLN A 370 -2.82 17.21 -7.82
N PHE A 371 -2.42 17.16 -6.55
CA PHE A 371 -1.94 18.30 -5.78
C PHE A 371 -0.43 18.25 -5.58
N TRP A 372 0.11 17.05 -5.40
CA TRP A 372 1.54 16.81 -5.27
C TRP A 372 2.10 16.30 -6.59
N THR A 373 2.53 17.21 -7.46
CA THR A 373 3.03 16.87 -8.81
C THR A 373 4.26 15.96 -8.77
N CYS A 374 5.03 15.99 -7.67
CA CYS A 374 6.16 15.09 -7.44
C CYS A 374 5.77 13.61 -7.57
N LEU A 375 4.53 13.23 -7.19
CA LEU A 375 4.01 11.85 -7.24
C LEU A 375 3.77 11.30 -8.64
N SER A 376 3.77 12.18 -9.65
CA SER A 376 3.60 11.85 -11.07
C SER A 376 4.92 11.87 -11.83
N SER A 377 6.06 12.03 -11.13
CA SER A 377 7.38 11.99 -11.76
C SER A 377 7.64 10.63 -12.43
N LYS A 378 8.32 10.68 -13.58
CA LYS A 378 8.65 9.47 -14.36
C LYS A 378 9.42 8.45 -13.51
N GLU A 379 10.37 8.92 -12.72
CA GLU A 379 11.19 8.10 -11.81
C GLU A 379 10.33 7.34 -10.80
N LEU A 380 9.42 8.02 -10.09
CA LEU A 380 8.55 7.36 -9.12
C LEU A 380 7.57 6.40 -9.78
N LEU A 381 7.07 6.73 -10.98
CA LEU A 381 6.22 5.81 -11.74
C LEU A 381 7.00 4.57 -12.22
N GLU A 382 8.27 4.72 -12.57
CA GLU A 382 9.16 3.60 -12.92
C GLU A 382 9.50 2.75 -11.70
N TYR A 383 9.84 3.36 -10.57
CA TYR A 383 10.00 2.69 -9.28
C TYR A 383 8.73 1.90 -8.94
N GLN A 384 7.56 2.54 -9.04
CA GLN A 384 6.28 1.89 -8.75
C GLN A 384 5.98 0.70 -9.65
N LYS A 385 6.32 0.79 -10.95
CA LYS A 385 6.12 -0.31 -11.91
C LYS A 385 6.88 -1.58 -11.53
N GLN A 386 7.99 -1.46 -10.80
CA GLN A 386 8.76 -2.61 -10.32
C GLN A 386 7.92 -3.49 -9.37
N PHE A 387 6.97 -2.88 -8.65
CA PHE A 387 6.12 -3.55 -7.66
C PHE A 387 4.69 -3.78 -8.15
N LEU A 388 4.14 -2.85 -8.95
CA LEU A 388 2.81 -2.97 -9.59
C LEU A 388 2.77 -4.03 -10.71
N GLY A 389 3.94 -4.48 -11.19
CA GLY A 389 4.05 -5.53 -12.20
C GLY A 389 3.37 -6.85 -11.81
N GLU A 390 3.09 -7.06 -10.52
CA GLU A 390 2.48 -8.29 -10.01
C GLU A 390 0.95 -8.23 -9.89
N THR A 391 0.32 -7.08 -9.64
CA THR A 391 -1.12 -7.03 -9.33
C THR A 391 -2.05 -6.67 -10.52
N VAL A 392 -1.56 -5.99 -11.57
CA VAL A 392 -2.47 -5.35 -12.55
C VAL A 392 -2.63 -6.08 -13.90
N ASN A 393 -1.70 -6.93 -14.35
CA ASN A 393 -1.88 -7.63 -15.65
C ASN A 393 -2.63 -8.96 -15.50
N LEU A 394 -3.83 -8.95 -14.91
CA LEU A 394 -4.57 -10.18 -14.67
C LEU A 394 -5.41 -10.61 -15.88
N ILE A 395 -5.71 -9.73 -16.85
CA ILE A 395 -6.64 -10.09 -17.94
C ILE A 395 -6.29 -9.37 -19.23
N SER A 396 -5.64 -10.10 -20.13
CA SER A 396 -5.44 -9.78 -21.54
C SER A 396 -4.52 -8.58 -21.85
N GLY A 397 -3.84 -8.64 -23.01
CA GLY A 397 -3.04 -7.55 -23.56
C GLY A 397 -3.85 -6.32 -24.04
N GLY A 398 -4.97 -6.01 -23.39
CA GLY A 398 -5.84 -4.86 -23.67
C GLY A 398 -5.41 -3.58 -22.96
N HIS A 399 -5.94 -2.44 -23.41
CA HIS A 399 -5.67 -1.13 -22.78
C HIS A 399 -6.19 -1.08 -21.34
N LEU A 400 -5.31 -0.73 -20.39
CA LEU A 400 -5.57 -0.59 -18.94
C LEU A 400 -6.79 0.27 -18.58
N GLN A 401 -7.16 1.23 -19.43
CA GLN A 401 -8.31 2.12 -19.21
C GLN A 401 -9.68 1.44 -19.39
N ALA A 402 -9.73 0.23 -19.96
CA ALA A 402 -10.99 -0.46 -20.27
C ALA A 402 -11.50 -1.40 -19.17
N PHE A 403 -10.76 -1.57 -18.07
CA PHE A 403 -11.05 -2.57 -17.04
C PHE A 403 -11.12 -1.95 -15.63
N GLN A 404 -12.06 -2.42 -14.83
CA GLN A 404 -12.11 -2.22 -13.38
C GLN A 404 -12.20 -3.59 -12.71
N ILE A 405 -11.38 -3.83 -11.69
CA ILE A 405 -11.37 -5.09 -10.93
C ILE A 405 -11.90 -4.81 -9.52
N LYS A 406 -12.87 -5.61 -9.08
CA LYS A 406 -13.43 -5.59 -7.73
C LYS A 406 -13.48 -7.03 -7.21
N ASP A 407 -12.47 -7.43 -6.45
CA ASP A 407 -12.32 -8.79 -5.92
C ASP A 407 -12.55 -9.87 -6.99
N ASN A 408 -13.67 -10.59 -6.90
CA ASN A 408 -14.06 -11.68 -7.78
C ASN A 408 -14.82 -11.23 -9.05
N ILE A 409 -14.86 -9.92 -9.34
CA ILE A 409 -15.58 -9.33 -10.49
C ILE A 409 -14.64 -8.46 -11.32
N ILE A 410 -14.77 -8.55 -12.64
CA ILE A 410 -14.22 -7.57 -13.59
C ILE A 410 -15.35 -6.90 -14.32
N ILE A 411 -15.19 -5.59 -14.48
CA ILE A 411 -16.05 -4.74 -15.28
C ILE A 411 -15.21 -4.28 -16.48
N LYS A 412 -15.65 -4.63 -17.68
CA LYS A 412 -14.95 -4.34 -18.94
C LYS A 412 -15.84 -3.47 -19.82
N THR A 413 -15.32 -2.32 -20.27
CA THR A 413 -15.93 -1.55 -21.37
C THR A 413 -15.55 -2.21 -22.71
N THR A 414 -16.54 -2.53 -23.53
CA THR A 414 -16.38 -3.36 -24.73
C THR A 414 -16.82 -2.67 -26.02
N LYS A 415 -16.50 -3.27 -27.17
CA LYS A 415 -17.13 -2.87 -28.43
C LYS A 415 -18.53 -3.46 -28.52
N LYS A 416 -19.38 -2.80 -29.32
CA LYS A 416 -20.78 -3.20 -29.55
C LYS A 416 -20.94 -4.68 -29.94
N ALA A 417 -20.04 -5.23 -30.76
CA ALA A 417 -20.11 -6.63 -31.19
C ALA A 417 -19.91 -7.63 -30.04
N GLU A 418 -18.94 -7.36 -29.14
CA GLU A 418 -18.71 -8.20 -27.96
C GLU A 418 -19.86 -8.08 -26.96
N TYR A 419 -20.35 -6.86 -26.71
CA TYR A 419 -21.55 -6.62 -25.91
C TYR A 419 -22.76 -7.39 -26.46
N GLN A 420 -23.00 -7.32 -27.76
CA GLN A 420 -24.09 -8.03 -28.44
C GLN A 420 -23.95 -9.55 -28.33
N PHE A 421 -22.72 -10.09 -28.40
CA PHE A 421 -22.50 -11.51 -28.17
C PHE A 421 -22.98 -11.91 -26.77
N TYR A 422 -22.51 -11.22 -25.73
CA TYR A 422 -22.90 -11.52 -24.34
C TYR A 422 -24.38 -11.27 -24.06
N SER A 423 -25.00 -10.23 -24.62
CA SER A 423 -26.43 -9.93 -24.41
C SER A 423 -27.36 -10.98 -25.00
N THR A 424 -26.88 -11.78 -25.96
CA THR A 424 -27.69 -12.85 -26.56
C THR A 424 -27.60 -14.18 -25.82
N LEU A 425 -26.65 -14.37 -24.91
CA LEU A 425 -26.33 -15.69 -24.31
C LEU A 425 -27.52 -16.33 -23.59
N THR A 426 -28.41 -15.54 -22.99
CA THR A 426 -29.56 -16.00 -22.21
C THR A 426 -30.91 -15.68 -22.87
N ASN A 427 -30.91 -15.14 -24.10
CA ASN A 427 -32.14 -14.74 -24.78
C ASN A 427 -32.80 -15.95 -25.47
N LEU A 428 -33.92 -16.41 -24.93
CA LEU A 428 -34.70 -17.57 -25.40
C LEU A 428 -35.22 -17.43 -26.82
N THR A 429 -35.44 -16.20 -27.31
CA THR A 429 -35.95 -15.95 -28.67
C THR A 429 -34.83 -15.74 -29.68
N ASN A 430 -33.56 -15.91 -29.28
CA ASN A 430 -32.43 -15.71 -30.15
C ASN A 430 -32.27 -16.90 -31.13
N PRO A 431 -32.05 -16.66 -32.45
CA PRO A 431 -31.81 -17.72 -33.43
C PRO A 431 -30.61 -18.64 -33.11
N TYR A 432 -29.70 -18.19 -32.24
CA TYR A 432 -28.53 -18.91 -31.78
C TYR A 432 -28.67 -19.46 -30.36
N TYR A 433 -29.88 -19.53 -29.79
CA TYR A 433 -30.08 -19.96 -28.39
C TYR A 433 -29.44 -21.33 -28.08
N ASP A 434 -29.68 -22.36 -28.91
CA ASP A 434 -29.08 -23.69 -28.72
C ASP A 434 -27.55 -23.68 -28.88
N GLU A 435 -27.03 -22.77 -29.70
CA GLU A 435 -25.59 -22.55 -29.83
C GLU A 435 -25.02 -21.85 -28.60
N ASN A 436 -25.67 -20.80 -28.11
CA ASN A 436 -25.30 -20.07 -26.90
C ASN A 436 -25.26 -21.01 -25.68
N LYS A 437 -26.26 -21.88 -25.54
CA LYS A 437 -26.30 -22.88 -24.46
C LYS A 437 -25.11 -23.83 -24.50
N ARG A 438 -24.62 -24.18 -25.70
CA ARG A 438 -23.43 -25.02 -25.87
C ARG A 438 -22.13 -24.26 -25.60
N LEU A 439 -22.08 -22.98 -25.97
CA LEU A 439 -20.87 -22.15 -25.86
C LEU A 439 -20.66 -21.54 -24.46
N ILE A 440 -21.72 -21.31 -23.68
CA ILE A 440 -21.66 -20.57 -22.41
C ILE A 440 -20.68 -21.17 -21.40
N LYS A 441 -20.49 -22.50 -21.40
CA LYS A 441 -19.55 -23.19 -20.48
C LYS A 441 -18.08 -22.82 -20.71
N PHE A 442 -17.75 -22.37 -21.93
CA PHE A 442 -16.38 -21.96 -22.27
C PHE A 442 -16.10 -20.51 -21.89
N LEU A 443 -17.13 -19.74 -21.53
CA LEU A 443 -17.03 -18.30 -21.25
C LEU A 443 -16.78 -18.04 -19.76
N PRO A 444 -16.23 -16.86 -19.42
CA PRO A 444 -16.33 -16.34 -18.07
C PRO A 444 -17.80 -16.20 -17.68
N LYS A 445 -18.12 -16.52 -16.42
CA LYS A 445 -19.47 -16.33 -15.88
C LYS A 445 -19.87 -14.86 -15.98
N LEU A 446 -20.92 -14.60 -16.76
CA LEU A 446 -21.52 -13.28 -16.90
C LEU A 446 -22.30 -12.92 -15.63
N ILE A 447 -22.10 -11.70 -15.14
CA ILE A 447 -22.75 -11.17 -13.92
C ILE A 447 -23.80 -10.12 -14.30
N SER A 448 -23.40 -9.12 -15.11
CA SER A 448 -24.32 -8.06 -15.54
C SER A 448 -23.87 -7.41 -16.85
N LEU A 449 -24.78 -6.67 -17.48
CA LEU A 449 -24.59 -5.93 -18.72
C LEU A 449 -25.14 -4.51 -18.55
N ASP A 450 -24.42 -3.51 -19.07
CA ASP A 450 -24.90 -2.13 -19.19
C ASP A 450 -24.80 -1.65 -20.63
N GLU A 451 -25.96 -1.46 -21.27
CA GLU A 451 -26.05 -1.04 -22.66
C GLU A 451 -25.60 0.42 -22.86
N LYS A 452 -25.91 1.30 -21.89
CA LYS A 452 -25.63 2.74 -22.01
C LYS A 452 -24.13 3.00 -22.10
N THR A 453 -23.35 2.23 -21.35
CA THR A 453 -21.89 2.35 -21.31
C THR A 453 -21.18 1.25 -22.11
N CYS A 454 -21.92 0.34 -22.75
CA CYS A 454 -21.37 -0.85 -23.44
C CYS A 454 -20.43 -1.68 -22.55
N THR A 455 -20.83 -1.88 -21.29
CA THR A 455 -20.01 -2.52 -20.25
C THR A 455 -20.52 -3.94 -19.97
N ILE A 456 -19.60 -4.87 -19.77
CA ILE A 456 -19.89 -6.24 -19.33
C ILE A 456 -19.20 -6.50 -17.97
N SER A 457 -19.93 -7.09 -17.02
CA SER A 457 -19.38 -7.53 -15.74
C SER A 457 -19.31 -9.05 -15.70
N MET A 458 -18.15 -9.60 -15.38
CA MET A 458 -17.90 -11.05 -15.40
C MET A 458 -17.06 -11.49 -14.20
N GLU A 459 -17.02 -12.79 -13.94
CA GLU A 459 -16.15 -13.36 -12.92
C GLU A 459 -14.67 -13.03 -13.15
N ASN A 460 -13.94 -12.85 -12.05
CA ASN A 460 -12.50 -12.68 -12.07
C ASN A 460 -11.76 -14.01 -12.10
N LEU A 461 -11.27 -14.35 -13.29
CA LEU A 461 -10.59 -15.62 -13.56
C LEU A 461 -9.27 -15.76 -12.81
N THR A 462 -8.70 -14.68 -12.29
CA THR A 462 -7.47 -14.74 -11.49
C THR A 462 -7.72 -14.66 -9.99
N TYR A 463 -8.98 -14.49 -9.56
CA TYR A 463 -9.32 -14.44 -8.14
C TYR A 463 -9.09 -15.80 -7.50
N GLY A 464 -8.25 -15.86 -6.45
CA GLY A 464 -7.83 -17.11 -5.82
C GLY A 464 -6.79 -17.92 -6.62
N LEU A 465 -6.16 -17.30 -7.61
CA LEU A 465 -5.04 -17.82 -8.42
C LEU A 465 -3.89 -16.80 -8.49
N GLU A 466 -3.56 -16.17 -7.35
CA GLU A 466 -2.61 -15.07 -7.25
C GLU A 466 -1.20 -15.45 -7.75
N ASN A 467 -0.86 -16.74 -7.64
CA ASN A 467 0.43 -17.31 -8.08
C ASN A 467 0.37 -17.95 -9.48
N GLY A 468 -0.73 -17.75 -10.23
CA GLY A 468 -0.93 -18.36 -11.54
C GLY A 468 -0.02 -17.82 -12.63
N SER A 469 0.58 -18.73 -13.41
CA SER A 469 1.10 -18.42 -14.75
C SER A 469 -0.09 -18.15 -15.68
N ILE A 470 0.03 -17.16 -16.57
CA ILE A 470 -1.03 -16.71 -17.48
C ILE A 470 -0.53 -16.75 -18.92
N LEU A 471 -1.33 -17.32 -19.81
CA LEU A 471 -1.11 -17.30 -21.24
C LEU A 471 -2.40 -16.88 -21.96
N ASP A 472 -2.34 -15.74 -22.64
CA ASP A 472 -3.42 -15.24 -23.50
C ASP A 472 -3.05 -15.52 -24.95
N LEU A 473 -3.77 -16.44 -25.58
CA LEU A 473 -3.56 -16.85 -26.97
C LEU A 473 -4.64 -16.26 -27.86
N LYS A 474 -4.27 -15.34 -28.75
CA LYS A 474 -5.18 -14.84 -29.78
C LYS A 474 -5.24 -15.81 -30.95
N ILE A 475 -6.42 -16.37 -31.20
CA ILE A 475 -6.70 -17.39 -32.22
C ILE A 475 -7.33 -16.75 -33.46
N GLY A 476 -6.90 -17.21 -34.65
CA GLY A 476 -7.39 -16.78 -35.97
C GLY A 476 -6.27 -16.23 -36.85
N TYR A 477 -6.37 -16.42 -38.17
CA TYR A 477 -5.36 -15.90 -39.13
C TYR A 477 -5.56 -14.41 -39.41
N LYS A 478 -6.81 -13.94 -39.54
CA LYS A 478 -7.16 -12.53 -39.72
C LYS A 478 -7.75 -11.95 -38.44
N THR A 479 -7.02 -11.03 -37.82
CA THR A 479 -7.35 -10.42 -36.52
C THR A 479 -7.98 -9.03 -36.61
N TYR A 480 -8.49 -8.66 -37.79
CA TYR A 480 -9.10 -7.37 -38.10
C TYR A 480 -10.45 -7.52 -38.82
N HIS A 481 -11.32 -6.51 -38.67
CA HIS A 481 -12.62 -6.43 -39.35
C HIS A 481 -12.44 -5.89 -40.79
N PRO A 482 -13.20 -6.34 -41.81
CA PRO A 482 -13.10 -5.83 -43.17
C PRO A 482 -13.26 -4.32 -43.27
N CYS A 483 -14.23 -3.78 -42.53
CA CYS A 483 -14.53 -2.36 -42.48
C CYS A 483 -13.61 -1.54 -41.55
N CYS A 484 -12.49 -2.11 -41.07
CA CYS A 484 -11.54 -1.34 -40.27
C CYS A 484 -10.68 -0.41 -41.13
N THR A 485 -10.09 0.62 -40.51
CA THR A 485 -9.22 1.56 -41.23
C THR A 485 -8.01 0.85 -41.83
N GLN A 486 -7.51 1.39 -42.95
CA GLN A 486 -6.34 0.84 -43.65
C GLN A 486 -5.12 0.72 -42.71
N ASP A 487 -4.83 1.74 -41.91
CA ASP A 487 -3.76 1.71 -40.90
C ASP A 487 -3.91 0.55 -39.90
N LYS A 488 -5.14 0.25 -39.48
CA LYS A 488 -5.41 -0.82 -38.52
C LYS A 488 -5.22 -2.19 -39.16
N LYS A 489 -5.64 -2.33 -40.42
CA LYS A 489 -5.41 -3.53 -41.23
C LYS A 489 -3.91 -3.79 -41.40
N GLU A 490 -3.13 -2.78 -41.76
CA GLU A 490 -1.68 -2.89 -41.93
C GLU A 490 -0.97 -3.26 -40.62
N LYS A 491 -1.39 -2.67 -39.49
CA LYS A 491 -0.86 -3.04 -38.16
C LYS A 491 -1.11 -4.50 -37.81
N GLU A 492 -2.30 -5.03 -38.03
CA GLU A 492 -2.59 -6.43 -37.70
C GLU A 492 -1.89 -7.41 -38.66
N ILE A 493 -1.75 -7.07 -39.94
CA ILE A 493 -0.96 -7.86 -40.91
C ILE A 493 0.52 -7.90 -40.47
N LYS A 494 1.09 -6.75 -40.11
CA LYS A 494 2.48 -6.68 -39.64
C LYS A 494 2.71 -7.55 -38.41
N LYS A 495 1.76 -7.57 -37.46
CA LYS A 495 1.84 -8.46 -36.28
C LYS A 495 1.82 -9.93 -36.68
N ALA A 496 0.89 -10.32 -37.56
CA ALA A 496 0.75 -11.71 -37.99
C ALA A 496 2.01 -12.25 -38.68
N ASN A 497 2.69 -11.40 -39.47
CA ASN A 497 3.95 -11.75 -40.14
C ASN A 497 5.15 -11.90 -39.19
N LEU A 498 5.12 -11.24 -38.02
CA LEU A 498 6.26 -11.21 -37.09
C LEU A 498 6.31 -12.41 -36.12
N CYS A 499 5.21 -13.13 -35.94
CA CYS A 499 5.03 -14.08 -34.83
C CYS A 499 4.60 -15.48 -35.28
N ASP A 500 4.85 -15.84 -36.54
CA ASP A 500 4.43 -17.11 -37.15
C ASP A 500 2.93 -17.43 -37.02
N GLN A 501 2.09 -16.43 -36.72
CA GLN A 501 0.64 -16.59 -36.60
C GLN A 501 0.01 -17.12 -37.89
N ILE A 502 0.58 -16.74 -39.03
CA ILE A 502 0.14 -17.21 -40.36
C ILE A 502 0.39 -18.71 -40.52
N LEU A 503 1.37 -19.28 -39.83
CA LEU A 503 1.66 -20.70 -39.85
C LEU A 503 0.86 -21.46 -38.78
N MET A 504 0.79 -20.93 -37.56
CA MET A 504 0.19 -21.62 -36.40
C MET A 504 -1.32 -21.44 -36.28
N GLY A 505 -1.89 -20.39 -36.88
CA GLY A 505 -3.29 -20.01 -36.69
C GLY A 505 -3.60 -19.32 -35.36
N PHE A 506 -2.59 -19.04 -34.55
CA PHE A 506 -2.70 -18.27 -33.32
C PHE A 506 -1.38 -17.58 -32.95
N ARG A 507 -1.44 -16.65 -31.99
CA ARG A 507 -0.26 -15.99 -31.39
C ARG A 507 -0.45 -15.73 -29.91
N ALA A 508 0.64 -15.55 -29.17
CA ALA A 508 0.57 -15.03 -27.80
C ALA A 508 0.26 -13.52 -27.81
N ALA A 509 -0.77 -13.12 -27.08
CA ALA A 509 -1.14 -11.73 -26.83
C ALA A 509 -0.64 -11.23 -25.46
N GLY A 510 -0.40 -12.15 -24.52
CA GLY A 510 0.17 -11.88 -23.21
C GLY A 510 0.71 -13.16 -22.56
N ILE A 511 1.83 -13.04 -21.86
CA ILE A 511 2.55 -14.16 -21.23
C ILE A 511 3.03 -13.71 -19.85
N LYS A 512 2.67 -14.48 -18.83
CA LYS A 512 3.21 -14.42 -17.48
C LYS A 512 3.57 -15.82 -17.02
N ILE A 513 4.82 -16.03 -16.64
CA ILE A 513 5.28 -17.32 -16.11
C ILE A 513 5.81 -17.06 -14.71
N ARG A 514 5.35 -17.87 -13.74
CA ARG A 514 5.78 -17.83 -12.34
C ARG A 514 6.50 -19.11 -11.97
N ASP A 515 7.49 -19.00 -11.08
CA ASP A 515 8.21 -20.15 -10.52
C ASP A 515 7.45 -20.83 -9.37
N GLN A 516 8.06 -21.83 -8.72
CA GLN A 516 7.41 -22.56 -7.63
C GLN A 516 7.16 -21.73 -6.36
N ASN A 517 7.75 -20.54 -6.24
CA ASN A 517 7.52 -19.62 -5.12
C ASN A 517 6.48 -18.56 -5.48
N GLY A 518 5.89 -18.63 -6.68
CA GLY A 518 4.94 -17.64 -7.18
C GLY A 518 5.64 -16.42 -7.77
N VAL A 519 6.97 -16.42 -7.89
CA VAL A 519 7.74 -15.28 -8.37
C VAL A 519 7.66 -15.22 -9.88
N LEU A 520 7.35 -14.04 -10.42
CA LEU A 520 7.27 -13.80 -11.86
C LEU A 520 8.65 -13.92 -12.53
N THR A 521 8.80 -14.86 -13.46
CA THR A 521 10.04 -15.12 -14.21
C THR A 521 9.98 -14.64 -15.66
N VAL A 522 8.78 -14.61 -16.25
CA VAL A 522 8.54 -14.05 -17.58
C VAL A 522 7.33 -13.13 -17.52
N ASN A 523 7.45 -11.94 -18.09
CA ASN A 523 6.35 -11.00 -18.26
C ASN A 523 6.46 -10.34 -19.63
N LYS A 524 5.54 -10.65 -20.54
CA LYS A 524 5.51 -10.11 -21.90
C LYS A 524 4.06 -9.77 -22.25
N ASN A 525 3.76 -8.52 -22.55
CA ASN A 525 2.40 -8.09 -22.91
C ASN A 525 2.39 -7.36 -24.26
N GLY A 526 1.28 -7.49 -25.00
CA GLY A 526 1.10 -6.78 -26.26
C GLY A 526 2.24 -7.07 -27.24
N SER A 527 2.94 -6.02 -27.70
CA SER A 527 4.05 -6.17 -28.64
C SER A 527 5.23 -6.97 -28.13
N GLU A 528 5.45 -7.01 -26.82
CA GLU A 528 6.54 -7.81 -26.27
C GLU A 528 6.25 -9.31 -26.37
N ALA A 529 4.97 -9.72 -26.24
CA ALA A 529 4.60 -11.13 -26.31
C ALA A 529 4.76 -11.69 -27.72
N TYR A 530 4.13 -11.05 -28.71
CA TYR A 530 4.17 -11.55 -30.08
C TYR A 530 5.51 -11.29 -30.79
N ASN A 531 6.31 -10.29 -30.40
CA ASN A 531 7.66 -10.15 -30.95
C ASN A 531 8.66 -11.14 -30.33
N TRP A 532 8.34 -11.74 -29.18
CA TRP A 532 9.22 -12.65 -28.48
C TRP A 532 9.08 -14.09 -28.98
N ILE A 533 7.87 -14.49 -29.37
CA ILE A 533 7.62 -15.81 -29.97
C ILE A 533 7.60 -15.67 -31.49
N THR A 534 8.70 -16.08 -32.11
CA THR A 534 8.95 -16.01 -33.55
C THR A 534 9.07 -17.38 -34.21
N SER A 535 8.85 -18.46 -33.46
CA SER A 535 8.89 -19.84 -33.97
C SER A 535 7.95 -20.77 -33.22
N ASP A 536 7.55 -21.87 -33.87
CA ASP A 536 6.75 -22.95 -33.28
C ASP A 536 7.43 -23.56 -32.02
N GLN A 537 8.75 -23.74 -32.05
CA GLN A 537 9.47 -24.29 -30.89
C GLN A 537 9.39 -23.35 -29.68
N GLN A 538 9.57 -22.05 -29.88
CA GLN A 538 9.41 -21.07 -28.78
C GLN A 538 7.99 -21.08 -28.21
N MET A 539 6.98 -21.25 -29.05
CA MET A 539 5.60 -21.37 -28.60
C MET A 539 5.40 -22.62 -27.72
N LYS A 540 5.94 -23.77 -28.15
CA LYS A 540 5.90 -25.02 -27.38
C LYS A 540 6.58 -24.85 -26.02
N ASP A 541 7.76 -24.25 -25.98
CA ASP A 541 8.51 -24.02 -24.75
C ASP A 541 7.76 -23.11 -23.77
N VAL A 542 7.11 -22.06 -24.28
CA VAL A 542 6.27 -21.16 -23.46
C VAL A 542 5.05 -21.87 -22.91
N ILE A 543 4.33 -22.63 -23.74
CA ILE A 543 3.18 -23.42 -23.28
C ILE A 543 3.64 -24.43 -22.23
N GLU A 544 4.74 -25.15 -22.46
CA GLU A 544 5.31 -26.10 -21.50
C GLU A 544 5.64 -25.42 -20.15
N GLN A 545 6.22 -24.21 -20.17
CA GLN A 545 6.52 -23.44 -18.96
C GLN A 545 5.27 -22.96 -18.21
N VAL A 546 4.15 -22.68 -18.87
CA VAL A 546 2.90 -22.30 -18.19
C VAL A 546 2.41 -23.44 -17.31
N PHE A 547 2.54 -24.68 -17.79
CA PHE A 547 2.16 -25.88 -17.05
C PHE A 547 3.29 -26.43 -16.15
N LYS A 548 4.46 -25.81 -16.09
CA LYS A 548 5.59 -26.26 -15.26
C LYS A 548 6.02 -25.21 -14.23
N SER A 549 6.69 -25.64 -13.17
CA SER A 549 7.45 -24.76 -12.29
C SER A 549 8.95 -25.06 -12.45
N ASN A 550 9.81 -24.09 -12.15
CA ASN A 550 11.26 -24.18 -12.40
C ASN A 550 11.99 -25.32 -11.66
N GLN A 551 11.35 -26.02 -10.72
CA GLN A 551 11.93 -27.16 -9.99
C GLN A 551 11.16 -28.48 -10.11
N VAL A 552 10.01 -28.52 -10.78
CA VAL A 552 9.25 -29.77 -10.97
C VAL A 552 9.50 -30.28 -12.39
N GLU A 553 10.09 -31.48 -12.51
CA GLU A 553 10.43 -32.09 -13.82
C GLU A 553 9.18 -32.28 -14.71
N GLN A 554 8.00 -32.44 -14.11
CA GLN A 554 6.76 -32.83 -14.77
C GLN A 554 5.72 -31.70 -14.76
N PRO A 555 4.97 -31.49 -15.87
CA PRO A 555 3.90 -30.49 -15.92
C PRO A 555 2.75 -30.79 -14.95
N ASN A 556 1.97 -29.78 -14.58
CA ASN A 556 0.67 -29.91 -13.94
C ASN A 556 -0.29 -30.65 -14.90
N ARG A 557 -0.28 -31.99 -14.80
CA ARG A 557 -1.01 -32.89 -15.68
C ARG A 557 -2.52 -32.67 -15.62
N GLU A 558 -3.05 -32.27 -14.48
CA GLU A 558 -4.49 -32.02 -14.33
C GLU A 558 -4.90 -30.77 -15.12
N ALA A 559 -4.16 -29.67 -14.98
CA ALA A 559 -4.40 -28.46 -15.76
C ALA A 559 -4.19 -28.69 -17.27
N LEU A 560 -3.16 -29.46 -17.64
CA LEU A 560 -2.88 -29.78 -19.05
C LEU A 560 -4.01 -30.61 -19.67
N LYS A 561 -4.48 -31.66 -18.98
CA LYS A 561 -5.65 -32.47 -19.41
C LYS A 561 -6.92 -31.64 -19.48
N GLY A 562 -7.14 -30.78 -18.49
CA GLY A 562 -8.26 -29.83 -18.48
C GLY A 562 -8.22 -28.92 -19.71
N CYS A 563 -7.04 -28.42 -20.10
CA CYS A 563 -6.85 -27.63 -21.30
C CYS A 563 -7.12 -28.41 -22.58
N ILE A 564 -6.60 -29.64 -22.69
CA ILE A 564 -6.82 -30.51 -23.84
C ILE A 564 -8.32 -30.77 -24.04
N ASN A 565 -9.02 -31.16 -22.97
CA ASN A 565 -10.46 -31.40 -22.99
C ASN A 565 -11.24 -30.13 -23.36
N PHE A 566 -10.90 -28.99 -22.75
CA PHE A 566 -11.52 -27.69 -23.06
C PHE A 566 -11.42 -27.36 -24.56
N ILE A 567 -10.23 -27.50 -25.15
CA ILE A 567 -10.00 -27.19 -26.56
C ILE A 567 -10.73 -28.19 -27.47
N GLN A 568 -10.74 -29.48 -27.14
CA GLN A 568 -11.48 -30.50 -27.89
C GLN A 568 -12.98 -30.21 -27.93
N GLU A 569 -13.58 -30.00 -26.76
CA GLU A 569 -15.02 -29.70 -26.67
C GLU A 569 -15.38 -28.38 -27.35
N LEU A 570 -14.48 -27.37 -27.29
CA LEU A 570 -14.69 -26.10 -27.97
C LEU A 570 -14.65 -26.27 -29.50
N ILE A 571 -13.73 -27.08 -30.03
CA ILE A 571 -13.67 -27.41 -31.46
C ILE A 571 -14.99 -28.06 -31.91
N GLU A 572 -15.50 -29.05 -31.17
CA GLU A 572 -16.77 -29.73 -31.48
C GLU A 572 -17.96 -28.76 -31.45
N ALA A 573 -18.01 -27.87 -30.47
CA ALA A 573 -19.05 -26.84 -30.37
C ALA A 573 -19.01 -25.86 -31.56
N LEU A 574 -17.80 -25.46 -31.99
CA LEU A 574 -17.62 -24.53 -33.10
C LEU A 574 -17.84 -25.14 -34.47
N GLN A 575 -17.57 -26.44 -34.67
CA GLN A 575 -17.84 -27.15 -35.93
C GLN A 575 -19.32 -27.13 -36.35
N THR A 576 -20.21 -26.93 -35.38
CA THR A 576 -21.66 -26.89 -35.58
C THR A 576 -22.25 -25.52 -35.28
N SER A 577 -21.40 -24.48 -35.18
CA SER A 577 -21.80 -23.09 -34.98
C SER A 577 -22.27 -22.49 -36.31
N LYS A 578 -23.32 -21.66 -36.23
CA LYS A 578 -23.81 -20.85 -37.35
C LYS A 578 -23.26 -19.42 -37.31
N ARG A 579 -22.32 -19.12 -36.40
CA ARG A 579 -21.66 -17.81 -36.29
C ARG A 579 -20.28 -17.86 -36.90
N LEU A 580 -19.88 -16.73 -37.49
CA LEU A 580 -18.51 -16.55 -37.93
C LEU A 580 -17.70 -15.84 -36.85
N PHE A 581 -16.61 -16.45 -36.42
CA PHE A 581 -15.65 -15.89 -35.48
C PHE A 581 -14.34 -15.61 -36.25
N ARG A 582 -14.00 -14.34 -36.47
CA ARG A 582 -12.75 -13.99 -37.19
C ARG A 582 -11.50 -14.12 -36.30
N SER A 583 -11.58 -13.60 -35.08
CA SER A 583 -10.55 -13.82 -34.08
C SER A 583 -11.14 -13.75 -32.68
N THR A 584 -10.59 -14.55 -31.78
CA THR A 584 -10.92 -14.60 -30.36
C THR A 584 -9.66 -14.88 -29.56
N SER A 585 -9.76 -15.02 -28.24
CA SER A 585 -8.63 -15.51 -27.45
C SER A 585 -8.99 -16.65 -26.50
N ILE A 586 -8.01 -17.49 -26.21
CA ILE A 586 -8.05 -18.48 -25.15
C ILE A 586 -7.14 -17.98 -24.03
N LEU A 587 -7.71 -17.77 -22.85
CA LEU A 587 -6.96 -17.44 -21.65
C LEU A 587 -6.74 -18.72 -20.84
N ILE A 588 -5.48 -19.02 -20.58
CA ILE A 588 -5.04 -20.15 -19.77
C ILE A 588 -4.36 -19.58 -18.53
N ILE A 589 -4.85 -19.95 -17.35
CA ILE A 589 -4.26 -19.60 -16.06
C ILE A 589 -3.99 -20.89 -15.31
N VAL A 590 -2.75 -21.11 -14.90
CA VAL A 590 -2.34 -22.31 -14.18
C VAL A 590 -1.54 -21.89 -12.94
N ASP A 591 -2.10 -22.15 -11.78
CA ASP A 591 -1.39 -22.02 -10.51
C ASP A 591 -0.79 -23.37 -10.16
N ASN A 592 0.52 -23.50 -10.43
CA ASN A 592 1.26 -24.74 -10.18
C ASN A 592 1.47 -25.02 -8.68
N ILE A 593 1.28 -24.02 -7.81
CA ILE A 593 1.43 -24.16 -6.35
C ILE A 593 0.13 -24.70 -5.75
N SER A 594 -0.98 -24.01 -5.99
CA SER A 594 -2.29 -24.44 -5.48
C SER A 594 -2.90 -25.58 -6.29
N LYS A 595 -2.28 -25.94 -7.42
CA LYS A 595 -2.74 -26.93 -8.40
C LYS A 595 -4.10 -26.61 -9.02
N LYS A 596 -4.54 -25.35 -8.94
CA LYS A 596 -5.77 -24.88 -9.56
C LYS A 596 -5.49 -24.27 -10.92
N TYR A 597 -6.50 -24.25 -11.79
CA TYR A 597 -6.38 -23.66 -13.12
C TYR A 597 -7.73 -23.12 -13.60
N GLN A 598 -7.67 -22.17 -14.53
CA GLN A 598 -8.82 -21.59 -15.21
C GLN A 598 -8.51 -21.46 -16.69
N ILE A 599 -9.43 -21.91 -17.54
CA ILE A 599 -9.28 -21.87 -19.00
C ILE A 599 -10.58 -21.36 -19.58
N LYS A 600 -10.52 -20.23 -20.27
CA LYS A 600 -11.72 -19.55 -20.78
C LYS A 600 -11.51 -18.98 -22.17
N TRP A 601 -12.58 -18.97 -22.93
CA TRP A 601 -12.69 -18.36 -24.23
C TRP A 601 -13.19 -16.93 -24.07
N ILE A 602 -12.43 -15.97 -24.58
CA ILE A 602 -12.61 -14.53 -24.35
C ILE A 602 -12.42 -13.73 -25.66
N ASP A 603 -12.63 -12.41 -25.58
CA ASP A 603 -12.39 -11.43 -26.65
C ASP A 603 -13.22 -11.65 -27.92
N PHE A 604 -14.53 -11.37 -27.84
CA PHE A 604 -15.51 -11.58 -28.93
C PHE A 604 -15.72 -10.37 -29.83
N ASN A 605 -14.68 -9.57 -30.03
CA ASN A 605 -14.76 -8.30 -30.74
C ASN A 605 -15.04 -8.42 -32.26
N TYR A 606 -14.96 -9.61 -32.84
CA TYR A 606 -15.11 -9.85 -34.28
C TYR A 606 -16.02 -11.06 -34.58
N VAL A 607 -17.17 -11.11 -33.90
CA VAL A 607 -18.25 -12.09 -34.14
C VAL A 607 -19.27 -11.49 -35.09
N MET A 608 -19.63 -12.21 -36.16
CA MET A 608 -20.57 -11.74 -37.20
C MET A 608 -21.69 -12.75 -37.45
N LYS A 609 -22.86 -12.26 -37.90
CA LYS A 609 -23.94 -13.09 -38.46
C LYS A 609 -23.61 -13.46 -39.91
N LEU A 610 -23.97 -14.67 -40.34
CA LEU A 610 -23.69 -15.19 -41.68
C LEU A 610 -24.40 -14.44 -42.83
N SER A 611 -25.43 -13.62 -42.56
CA SER A 611 -26.40 -13.23 -43.59
C SER A 611 -26.51 -11.74 -43.95
N GLU A 612 -25.71 -10.82 -43.39
CA GLU A 612 -26.00 -9.38 -43.54
C GLU A 612 -24.90 -8.46 -44.12
N ASP A 613 -23.68 -8.91 -44.44
CA ASP A 613 -22.61 -7.96 -44.88
C ASP A 613 -21.63 -8.45 -45.96
N SER A 614 -22.07 -9.24 -46.96
CA SER A 614 -21.22 -9.46 -48.14
C SER A 614 -21.99 -9.78 -49.42
N GLU A 615 -21.72 -9.04 -50.49
CA GLU A 615 -22.09 -9.38 -51.88
C GLU A 615 -21.45 -10.69 -52.37
N ASN A 616 -20.58 -11.31 -51.57
CA ASN A 616 -20.00 -12.62 -51.82
C ASN A 616 -19.74 -13.38 -50.50
N PRO A 617 -20.72 -14.15 -49.98
CA PRO A 617 -20.61 -14.87 -48.70
C PRO A 617 -19.48 -15.91 -48.66
N ASP A 618 -18.91 -16.31 -49.80
CA ASP A 618 -17.82 -17.27 -49.89
C ASP A 618 -16.41 -16.63 -50.00
N ALA A 619 -16.29 -15.31 -50.21
CA ALA A 619 -15.00 -14.69 -50.55
C ALA A 619 -14.10 -14.30 -49.37
N ASP A 620 -14.57 -14.37 -48.13
CA ASP A 620 -13.77 -13.93 -46.97
C ASP A 620 -14.10 -14.66 -45.66
N VAL A 621 -14.53 -15.92 -45.77
CA VAL A 621 -14.72 -16.84 -44.63
C VAL A 621 -13.35 -17.26 -44.12
N ASP A 622 -12.82 -16.58 -43.12
CA ASP A 622 -11.66 -17.09 -42.37
C ASP A 622 -12.11 -18.32 -41.54
N ASN A 623 -12.07 -19.50 -42.17
CA ASN A 623 -12.52 -20.79 -41.63
C ASN A 623 -11.64 -21.35 -40.49
N ASN A 624 -10.79 -20.54 -39.87
CA ASN A 624 -9.57 -21.08 -39.28
C ASN A 624 -9.31 -20.78 -37.80
N ILE A 625 -10.31 -20.33 -37.04
CA ILE A 625 -10.25 -20.52 -35.58
C ILE A 625 -10.16 -22.01 -35.26
N ILE A 626 -10.94 -22.85 -35.95
CA ILE A 626 -10.85 -24.32 -35.80
C ILE A 626 -9.46 -24.83 -36.17
N GLY A 627 -8.84 -24.29 -37.23
CA GLY A 627 -7.48 -24.62 -37.63
C GLY A 627 -6.45 -24.30 -36.55
N GLY A 628 -6.47 -23.07 -36.03
CA GLY A 628 -5.59 -22.65 -34.93
C GLY A 628 -5.81 -23.44 -33.64
N LEU A 629 -7.06 -23.75 -33.28
CA LEU A 629 -7.40 -24.59 -32.14
C LEU A 629 -6.91 -26.04 -32.31
N LYS A 630 -7.05 -26.62 -33.51
CA LYS A 630 -6.52 -27.96 -33.82
C LYS A 630 -4.99 -28.00 -33.72
N TYR A 631 -4.32 -26.94 -34.17
CA TYR A 631 -2.87 -26.85 -34.06
C TYR A 631 -2.43 -26.69 -32.59
N LEU A 632 -3.09 -25.80 -31.82
CA LEU A 632 -2.87 -25.68 -30.38
C LEU A 632 -3.09 -27.01 -29.65
N LEU A 633 -4.17 -27.73 -29.99
CA LEU A 633 -4.45 -29.06 -29.44
C LEU A 633 -3.33 -30.06 -29.75
N SER A 634 -2.74 -30.00 -30.94
CA SER A 634 -1.60 -30.86 -31.30
C SER A 634 -0.36 -30.57 -30.45
N ILE A 635 -0.10 -29.30 -30.15
CA ILE A 635 0.99 -28.88 -29.25
C ILE A 635 0.75 -29.39 -27.83
N LEU A 636 -0.46 -29.16 -27.29
CA LEU A 636 -0.81 -29.59 -25.94
C LEU A 636 -0.69 -31.12 -25.79
N LYS A 637 -1.15 -31.89 -26.77
CA LYS A 637 -1.00 -33.36 -26.80
C LYS A 637 0.45 -33.81 -26.88
N SER A 638 1.28 -33.09 -27.65
CA SER A 638 2.73 -33.38 -27.71
C SER A 638 3.41 -33.12 -26.36
N ILE A 639 2.97 -32.10 -25.61
CA ILE A 639 3.48 -31.81 -24.25
C ILE A 639 2.98 -32.86 -23.25
N GLU A 640 1.76 -33.38 -23.40
CA GLU A 640 1.22 -34.43 -22.53
C GLU A 640 1.93 -35.79 -22.73
N GLN A 641 2.37 -36.08 -23.96
CA GLN A 641 3.08 -37.33 -24.30
C GLN A 641 4.54 -37.36 -23.84
N LYS A 642 5.17 -36.20 -23.70
CA LYS A 642 6.54 -36.00 -23.22
C LYS A 642 6.60 -36.03 -21.70
#